data_AF-A0A6J6WG58-F1
#
_entry.id   AF-A0A6J6WG58-F1
#
_cell.length_a   1.000
_cell.length_b   1.000
_cell.length_c   1.000
_cell.angle_alpha   90.00
_cell.angle_beta   90.00
_cell.angle_gamma   90.00
#
_symmetry.space_group_name_H-M   'P 1'
#
loop_
_entity.id
_entity.type
_entity.pdbx_description
1 polymer ?
#
loop_
_entity_poly.entity_id
_entity_poly.type
_entity_poly.pdbx_seq_one_letter_code
_entity_poly.pdbx_strand_id
1 'polypeptide(L)'
;MKRHARWKALLGFILALQIIIFSSSSIAAQQSDVIQPAGVGNSSWPVKCPAVIDTQHTDQPKVAAFKFDATGQIFTRLADGSASPTTGPENVIGCYADFNYIDTPGANGYHLGTISRDAKGYYWENAAGIRWGLTLSGSTFLTDKDNPYYSNGNQFIFVSDLNIKYFPDRAIVSSDAISGSPGYYVSATVVGGVPTTNQSGFGWYSTLWPLIEKPVSHFQVGLSSTWIGPDNSPNNPAVAQKLCATSTNQYLKDLAGKPSSGNYGYYLFQTIEGSLGWWGGEKYPSIFPKYQANATQNCYTSEIATPGWGFYRDEPTPRNATGFIQISNQIILPPDGLTFQADSNSPQLGVTWLSLPLPKFDHQFGGTAGENSWTLFMKTGNFSGPVQFVAPQFWVDGSISNPIQNGLTLDKKNGSIGQLSSEWNSIPYYETNTSAGVVYSKLPPLQLQSDSASKLVFSRDLVAYGAGAVANQFAQSLKSGTNLPSTIDSDALKLSLNGLSSPVFQNGKSLPSLTTILNASTLNSGGAYGLNLTSANTLIKLPQYFQEQNGIRTAVPESTVPQSLKEASFEPTSVPTFVYESPNWWGSSPTASPTFNAQLNDGSSVEYKWYKFVDQPALQRFELNATEKANLQAAAEKMQKDWAKSQLIKDPSSGSLTNFDSGLLVTPPSGLEIGYVPIVVKQYYGSPKNTPTPTTSKSPTPTPTPTPTATPTATPKNSPSPKVTVTPNVKKLTINCVKGKLIKKITAVKPVCPKGYKKKTAK
;
A
#
# COMPACT_ATOMS: atom_id res chain seq x y z
N MET A 1 -46.33 32.21 -34.91
CA MET A 1 -45.44 32.41 -36.07
C MET A 1 -44.01 32.66 -35.58
N LYS A 2 -42.97 32.14 -36.25
CA LYS A 2 -41.52 32.38 -36.00
C LYS A 2 -40.96 32.15 -34.58
N ARG A 3 -40.59 30.89 -34.27
CA ARG A 3 -39.27 30.49 -33.69
C ARG A 3 -39.13 28.96 -33.58
N HIS A 4 -39.29 28.27 -34.71
CA HIS A 4 -38.94 26.85 -34.91
C HIS A 4 -38.16 26.72 -36.22
N ALA A 5 -36.87 27.10 -36.19
CA ALA A 5 -35.90 26.90 -37.28
C ALA A 5 -34.50 27.35 -36.82
N ARG A 6 -33.83 26.56 -35.96
CA ARG A 6 -32.37 26.66 -35.68
C ARG A 6 -31.79 25.41 -35.00
N TRP A 7 -32.27 24.25 -35.42
CA TRP A 7 -31.48 23.00 -35.46
C TRP A 7 -31.08 22.78 -36.93
N LYS A 8 -29.94 22.11 -37.20
CA LYS A 8 -29.30 21.85 -38.52
C LYS A 8 -28.18 22.81 -39.03
N ALA A 9 -27.47 23.55 -38.17
CA ALA A 9 -26.38 24.44 -38.63
C ALA A 9 -25.05 24.35 -37.85
N LEU A 10 -24.76 23.21 -37.19
CA LEU A 10 -23.47 22.98 -36.51
C LEU A 10 -22.98 21.52 -36.59
N LEU A 11 -23.42 20.77 -37.60
CA LEU A 11 -23.19 19.32 -37.73
C LEU A 11 -22.78 18.96 -39.18
N GLY A 12 -22.12 19.90 -39.86
CA GLY A 12 -21.86 19.85 -41.30
C GLY A 12 -20.63 20.66 -41.73
N PHE A 13 -19.59 20.69 -40.91
CA PHE A 13 -18.27 21.20 -41.26
C PHE A 13 -17.22 20.25 -40.68
N ILE A 14 -16.10 20.07 -41.40
CA ILE A 14 -15.06 19.05 -41.13
C ILE A 14 -15.48 17.61 -41.51
N LEU A 15 -15.94 17.45 -42.76
CA LEU A 15 -15.56 16.29 -43.57
C LEU A 15 -15.48 16.68 -45.06
N ALA A 16 -14.43 16.25 -45.75
CA ALA A 16 -14.21 16.27 -47.20
C ALA A 16 -14.06 17.62 -47.94
N LEU A 17 -12.80 18.08 -48.05
CA LEU A 17 -12.14 18.57 -49.28
C LEU A 17 -10.61 18.46 -49.00
N GLN A 18 -9.72 17.89 -49.82
CA GLN A 18 -9.79 17.44 -51.22
C GLN A 18 -9.12 16.05 -51.41
N ILE A 19 -9.51 15.37 -52.49
CA ILE A 19 -8.78 14.30 -53.21
C ILE A 19 -8.75 14.82 -54.68
N ILE A 20 -7.70 14.68 -55.50
CA ILE A 20 -7.36 13.56 -56.42
C ILE A 20 -6.15 14.03 -57.26
N ILE A 21 -5.19 13.14 -57.58
CA ILE A 21 -4.73 12.77 -58.95
C ILE A 21 -3.67 11.64 -58.85
N PHE A 22 -3.97 10.50 -59.50
CA PHE A 22 -3.14 9.46 -60.18
C PHE A 22 -1.64 9.22 -59.78
N SER A 23 -1.05 8.01 -59.85
CA SER A 23 -1.48 6.68 -60.36
C SER A 23 -0.54 5.56 -59.84
N SER A 24 -0.88 4.30 -60.10
CA SER A 24 -0.23 3.07 -59.63
C SER A 24 1.10 2.65 -60.31
N SER A 25 1.78 1.66 -59.69
CA SER A 25 3.04 0.96 -60.07
C SER A 25 4.31 1.65 -59.52
N SER A 26 5.27 0.98 -58.86
CA SER A 26 5.68 -0.43 -58.99
C SER A 26 6.23 -1.02 -57.66
N ILE A 27 6.44 -2.33 -57.62
CA ILE A 27 7.06 -3.04 -56.49
C ILE A 27 8.54 -2.64 -56.33
N ALA A 28 8.93 -2.23 -55.12
CA ALA A 28 10.31 -2.18 -54.66
C ALA A 28 10.36 -2.54 -53.16
N ALA A 29 11.23 -3.48 -52.78
CA ALA A 29 11.44 -3.83 -51.38
C ALA A 29 12.24 -2.72 -50.68
N GLN A 30 11.76 -2.25 -49.52
CA GLN A 30 12.47 -1.19 -48.78
C GLN A 30 12.52 -1.47 -47.27
N GLN A 31 13.67 -1.99 -46.85
CA GLN A 31 14.41 -1.59 -45.64
C GLN A 31 13.64 -1.48 -44.32
N SER A 32 13.70 -2.57 -43.54
CA SER A 32 13.75 -2.46 -42.08
C SER A 32 15.04 -1.76 -41.64
N ASP A 33 15.00 -0.78 -40.73
CA ASP A 33 16.00 -0.55 -39.67
C ASP A 33 15.69 0.72 -38.81
N VAL A 34 15.75 0.55 -37.47
CA VAL A 34 16.03 1.55 -36.39
C VAL A 34 15.05 2.73 -36.11
N ILE A 35 14.88 3.05 -34.81
CA ILE A 35 14.07 4.16 -34.27
C ILE A 35 14.96 5.27 -33.70
N GLN A 36 14.63 6.54 -33.98
CA GLN A 36 15.10 7.72 -33.23
C GLN A 36 14.09 8.05 -32.10
N PRO A 37 14.50 8.24 -30.83
CA PRO A 37 13.59 8.68 -29.77
C PRO A 37 13.17 10.15 -29.98
N ALA A 38 11.87 10.43 -29.89
CA ALA A 38 11.38 11.79 -29.95
C ALA A 38 11.51 12.50 -28.58
N GLY A 39 12.43 13.46 -28.48
CA GLY A 39 12.42 14.48 -27.42
C GLY A 39 13.63 14.48 -26.47
N VAL A 40 14.81 14.88 -26.95
CA VAL A 40 15.89 15.41 -26.09
C VAL A 40 16.43 16.69 -26.72
N GLY A 41 16.31 17.80 -25.98
CA GLY A 41 16.89 19.09 -26.34
C GLY A 41 18.02 19.46 -25.39
N ASN A 42 19.21 18.91 -25.58
CA ASN A 42 20.44 19.50 -25.04
C ASN A 42 21.66 19.11 -25.89
N SER A 43 22.51 20.07 -26.23
CA SER A 43 23.37 19.99 -27.42
C SER A 43 24.87 19.93 -27.11
N SER A 44 25.33 18.88 -26.42
CA SER A 44 26.75 18.75 -26.01
C SER A 44 27.51 17.53 -26.56
N TRP A 45 26.85 16.51 -27.14
CA TRP A 45 27.53 15.35 -27.76
C TRP A 45 26.88 14.93 -29.10
N PRO A 46 27.58 15.07 -30.25
CA PRO A 46 27.12 14.58 -31.55
C PRO A 46 27.83 13.26 -31.95
N VAL A 47 27.14 12.12 -31.92
CA VAL A 47 27.70 10.79 -32.24
C VAL A 47 27.24 10.23 -33.62
N LYS A 48 28.18 9.96 -34.54
CA LYS A 48 28.00 9.05 -35.70
C LYS A 48 28.35 7.63 -35.33
N CYS A 49 27.57 6.69 -35.81
CA CYS A 49 28.16 5.44 -36.26
C CYS A 49 28.79 5.64 -37.65
N PRO A 50 30.01 5.13 -37.95
CA PRO A 50 30.50 4.98 -39.31
C PRO A 50 29.56 4.07 -40.10
N ALA A 51 29.63 4.11 -41.43
CA ALA A 51 28.95 3.11 -42.23
C ALA A 51 29.46 1.70 -41.88
N VAL A 52 28.59 0.70 -41.92
CA VAL A 52 28.99 -0.71 -41.84
C VAL A 52 29.78 -1.04 -43.11
N ILE A 53 31.08 -1.34 -42.97
CA ILE A 53 32.01 -1.52 -44.12
C ILE A 53 32.31 -3.01 -44.38
N ASP A 54 31.96 -3.92 -43.46
CA ASP A 54 32.09 -5.38 -43.64
C ASP A 54 31.08 -5.89 -44.69
N THR A 55 31.47 -5.72 -45.96
CA THR A 55 30.69 -6.08 -47.16
C THR A 55 30.90 -7.52 -47.61
N GLN A 56 31.82 -8.26 -46.97
CA GLN A 56 32.18 -9.63 -47.37
C GLN A 56 31.34 -10.71 -46.66
N HIS A 57 30.57 -10.34 -45.64
CA HIS A 57 29.83 -11.28 -44.79
C HIS A 57 28.41 -10.78 -44.53
N THR A 58 27.46 -11.10 -45.41
CA THR A 58 26.06 -10.64 -45.33
C THR A 58 25.25 -11.26 -44.20
N ASP A 59 25.67 -12.43 -43.71
CA ASP A 59 24.85 -13.30 -42.84
C ASP A 59 25.09 -13.01 -41.35
N GLN A 60 25.54 -11.80 -41.02
CA GLN A 60 25.93 -11.42 -39.66
C GLN A 60 24.73 -11.09 -38.76
N PRO A 61 24.83 -11.37 -37.45
CA PRO A 61 23.83 -10.93 -36.50
C PRO A 61 23.86 -9.40 -36.39
N LYS A 62 22.89 -8.73 -37.03
CA LYS A 62 22.52 -7.34 -36.74
C LYS A 62 21.91 -7.27 -35.34
N VAL A 63 22.75 -7.35 -34.32
CA VAL A 63 22.33 -7.29 -32.90
C VAL A 63 21.74 -5.91 -32.63
N ALA A 64 20.51 -5.87 -32.12
CA ALA A 64 19.83 -4.61 -31.81
C ALA A 64 20.50 -3.92 -30.61
N ALA A 65 20.75 -4.68 -29.54
CA ALA A 65 21.62 -4.29 -28.43
C ALA A 65 22.24 -5.51 -27.78
N PHE A 66 23.22 -5.29 -26.91
CA PHE A 66 23.70 -6.32 -26.01
C PHE A 66 23.73 -5.83 -24.57
N LYS A 67 23.51 -6.77 -23.64
CA LYS A 67 23.63 -6.57 -22.20
C LYS A 67 24.98 -7.12 -21.74
N PHE A 68 25.76 -6.33 -21.02
CA PHE A 68 26.94 -6.85 -20.34
C PHE A 68 26.52 -7.56 -19.04
N ASP A 69 26.97 -8.79 -18.83
CA ASP A 69 26.52 -9.61 -17.71
C ASP A 69 26.97 -9.08 -16.35
N ALA A 70 28.21 -8.59 -16.25
CA ALA A 70 28.81 -8.08 -15.03
C ALA A 70 28.06 -6.89 -14.41
N THR A 71 27.60 -5.96 -15.26
CA THR A 71 27.06 -4.65 -14.84
C THR A 71 25.57 -4.50 -15.14
N GLY A 72 25.01 -5.35 -15.99
CA GLY A 72 23.66 -5.22 -16.51
C GLY A 72 23.45 -4.08 -17.52
N GLN A 73 24.50 -3.33 -17.88
CA GLN A 73 24.44 -2.22 -18.83
C GLN A 73 23.99 -2.71 -20.22
N ILE A 74 23.15 -1.91 -20.88
CA ILE A 74 22.59 -2.23 -22.20
C ILE A 74 23.14 -1.24 -23.22
N PHE A 75 23.89 -1.75 -24.19
CA PHE A 75 24.50 -0.96 -25.26
C PHE A 75 23.66 -1.13 -26.54
N THR A 76 22.99 -0.05 -26.93
CA THR A 76 22.01 0.01 -28.02
C THR A 76 22.65 0.42 -29.34
N ARG A 77 22.38 -0.32 -30.43
CA ARG A 77 22.93 -0.01 -31.75
C ARG A 77 22.44 1.35 -32.26
N LEU A 78 23.38 2.19 -32.69
CA LEU A 78 23.12 3.47 -33.32
C LEU A 78 22.69 3.29 -34.78
N ALA A 79 21.88 4.22 -35.30
CA ALA A 79 21.48 4.22 -36.70
C ALA A 79 22.67 4.47 -37.64
N ASP A 80 22.68 3.78 -38.78
CA ASP A 80 23.68 3.99 -39.82
C ASP A 80 23.53 5.42 -40.39
N GLY A 81 24.57 6.27 -40.23
CA GLY A 81 24.59 7.62 -40.80
C GLY A 81 24.08 8.78 -39.93
N SER A 82 24.20 8.73 -38.59
CA SER A 82 23.94 9.88 -37.69
C SER A 82 25.01 11.02 -37.79
N ALA A 83 25.32 11.79 -36.73
CA ALA A 83 26.27 12.93 -36.74
C ALA A 83 27.06 13.04 -35.41
N SER A 84 28.40 12.99 -35.26
CA SER A 84 29.57 12.97 -36.18
C SER A 84 30.71 11.97 -35.74
N PRO A 85 31.73 11.62 -36.57
CA PRO A 85 32.35 10.27 -36.62
C PRO A 85 33.03 9.76 -35.33
N THR A 86 32.80 8.49 -34.99
CA THR A 86 33.76 7.72 -34.18
C THR A 86 34.96 7.33 -35.07
N THR A 87 36.17 7.49 -34.54
CA THR A 87 37.37 6.93 -35.15
C THR A 87 37.35 5.43 -34.93
N GLY A 88 37.04 4.66 -35.98
CA GLY A 88 36.95 3.20 -35.95
C GLY A 88 37.51 2.57 -37.24
N PRO A 89 38.06 1.35 -37.17
CA PRO A 89 38.85 0.72 -38.23
C PRO A 89 38.01 0.18 -39.41
N GLU A 90 38.70 -0.33 -40.44
CA GLU A 90 38.16 -0.66 -41.79
C GLU A 90 37.07 -1.77 -41.86
N ASN A 91 36.60 -2.32 -40.74
CA ASN A 91 35.61 -3.41 -40.68
C ASN A 91 34.63 -3.24 -39.49
N VAL A 92 33.94 -2.09 -39.41
CA VAL A 92 32.88 -1.85 -38.40
C VAL A 92 31.65 -2.69 -38.74
N ILE A 93 31.11 -3.40 -37.73
CA ILE A 93 29.86 -4.18 -37.81
C ILE A 93 28.69 -3.39 -37.19
N GLY A 94 28.96 -2.58 -36.16
CA GLY A 94 28.01 -1.62 -35.61
C GLY A 94 28.55 -0.84 -34.43
N CYS A 95 27.90 0.27 -34.09
CA CYS A 95 28.26 1.13 -32.97
C CYS A 95 27.13 1.12 -31.95
N TYR A 96 27.48 1.13 -30.67
CA TYR A 96 26.52 0.91 -29.59
C TYR A 96 26.78 1.88 -28.43
N ALA A 97 25.71 2.38 -27.81
CA ALA A 97 25.77 3.33 -26.71
C ALA A 97 24.82 2.94 -25.56
N ASP A 98 25.23 3.18 -24.32
CA ASP A 98 24.37 3.06 -23.13
C ASP A 98 23.67 4.39 -22.84
N PHE A 99 22.41 4.48 -23.30
CA PHE A 99 21.61 5.70 -23.22
C PHE A 99 21.24 6.11 -21.79
N ASN A 100 21.30 5.19 -20.81
CA ASN A 100 21.01 5.55 -19.41
C ASN A 100 22.09 6.43 -18.79
N TYR A 101 23.31 6.40 -19.36
CA TYR A 101 24.46 7.18 -18.88
C TYR A 101 24.83 8.32 -19.83
N ILE A 102 24.62 8.18 -21.14
CA ILE A 102 25.04 9.18 -22.13
C ILE A 102 24.30 10.52 -22.01
N ASP A 103 23.04 10.51 -21.54
CA ASP A 103 22.21 11.70 -21.35
C ASP A 103 22.34 12.32 -19.93
N THR A 104 23.30 11.85 -19.12
CA THR A 104 23.48 12.29 -17.72
C THR A 104 24.72 13.18 -17.51
N PRO A 105 24.72 14.06 -16.49
CA PRO A 105 25.93 14.79 -16.06
C PRO A 105 26.99 13.84 -15.49
N GLY A 106 27.78 13.24 -16.38
CA GLY A 106 28.75 12.17 -16.06
C GLY A 106 29.14 11.28 -17.24
N ALA A 107 28.49 11.45 -18.40
CA ALA A 107 28.82 10.76 -19.64
C ALA A 107 30.32 10.81 -19.99
N ASN A 108 30.88 9.66 -20.36
CA ASN A 108 32.30 9.47 -20.64
C ASN A 108 32.50 8.36 -21.70
N GLY A 109 33.72 8.23 -22.22
CA GLY A 109 34.04 7.35 -23.34
C GLY A 109 33.87 5.84 -23.12
N TYR A 110 33.54 5.37 -21.91
CA TYR A 110 33.26 3.95 -21.67
C TYR A 110 31.85 3.51 -22.07
N HIS A 111 30.90 4.46 -22.16
CA HIS A 111 29.48 4.17 -22.44
C HIS A 111 29.12 4.20 -23.95
N LEU A 112 30.14 4.23 -24.82
CA LEU A 112 30.02 4.29 -26.28
C LEU A 112 31.16 3.46 -26.89
N GLY A 113 30.87 2.68 -27.93
CA GLY A 113 31.91 1.94 -28.65
C GLY A 113 31.43 1.26 -29.93
N THR A 114 32.32 0.50 -30.56
CA THR A 114 32.05 -0.28 -31.77
C THR A 114 32.28 -1.76 -31.53
N ILE A 115 31.42 -2.60 -32.12
CA ILE A 115 31.77 -3.98 -32.44
C ILE A 115 32.32 -3.98 -33.87
N SER A 116 33.55 -4.47 -34.00
CA SER A 116 34.32 -4.49 -35.24
C SER A 116 35.01 -5.85 -35.39
N ARG A 117 35.56 -6.15 -36.57
CA ARG A 117 36.29 -7.40 -36.84
C ARG A 117 37.68 -7.12 -37.43
N ASP A 118 38.62 -8.02 -37.20
CA ASP A 118 39.86 -8.11 -37.96
C ASP A 118 40.28 -9.58 -38.16
N ALA A 119 41.51 -9.81 -38.63
CA ALA A 119 42.05 -11.15 -38.88
C ALA A 119 42.10 -12.08 -37.63
N LYS A 120 41.93 -11.56 -36.42
CA LYS A 120 41.89 -12.33 -35.16
C LYS A 120 40.48 -12.66 -34.69
N GLY A 121 39.44 -12.06 -35.28
CA GLY A 121 38.04 -12.24 -34.88
C GLY A 121 37.33 -10.92 -34.59
N TYR A 122 36.25 -10.99 -33.81
CA TYR A 122 35.51 -9.81 -33.37
C TYR A 122 36.25 -9.12 -32.21
N TYR A 123 35.99 -7.83 -32.00
CA TYR A 123 36.41 -7.09 -30.81
C TYR A 123 35.44 -5.96 -30.51
N TRP A 124 35.48 -5.51 -29.26
CA TRP A 124 34.88 -4.26 -28.82
C TRP A 124 35.96 -3.20 -28.67
N GLU A 125 35.67 -1.97 -29.09
CA GLU A 125 36.53 -0.80 -28.88
C GLU A 125 35.67 0.39 -28.44
N ASN A 126 35.93 0.93 -27.25
CA ASN A 126 35.16 2.04 -26.69
C ASN A 126 35.75 3.41 -27.07
N ALA A 127 34.96 4.47 -26.89
CA ALA A 127 35.36 5.85 -27.18
C ALA A 127 36.41 6.42 -26.21
N ALA A 128 36.81 5.67 -25.17
CA ALA A 128 37.98 5.95 -24.34
C ALA A 128 39.27 5.28 -24.88
N GLY A 129 39.21 4.58 -26.01
CA GLY A 129 40.35 3.90 -26.65
C GLY A 129 40.70 2.55 -26.03
N ILE A 130 39.81 1.97 -25.21
CA ILE A 130 40.00 0.64 -24.60
C ILE A 130 39.37 -0.41 -25.50
N ARG A 131 40.12 -1.49 -25.78
CA ARG A 131 39.76 -2.53 -26.74
C ARG A 131 40.05 -3.93 -26.19
N TRP A 132 39.17 -4.89 -26.48
CA TRP A 132 39.33 -6.31 -26.15
C TRP A 132 38.63 -7.22 -27.16
N GLY A 133 39.10 -8.46 -27.29
CA GLY A 133 38.57 -9.44 -28.24
C GLY A 133 37.23 -10.03 -27.82
N LEU A 134 36.47 -10.46 -28.81
CA LEU A 134 35.14 -11.08 -28.70
C LEU A 134 35.07 -12.38 -29.50
N THR A 135 34.53 -13.43 -28.90
CA THR A 135 34.25 -14.72 -29.55
C THR A 135 32.74 -14.95 -29.61
N LEU A 136 32.19 -15.11 -30.81
CA LEU A 136 30.76 -15.40 -31.00
C LEU A 136 30.45 -16.83 -30.51
N SER A 137 29.47 -16.95 -29.60
CA SER A 137 29.01 -18.23 -29.05
C SER A 137 27.48 -18.20 -28.89
N GLY A 138 26.76 -18.58 -29.96
CA GLY A 138 25.30 -18.52 -29.98
C GLY A 138 24.79 -17.07 -29.96
N SER A 139 23.91 -16.74 -29.02
CA SER A 139 23.33 -15.41 -28.83
C SER A 139 24.18 -14.51 -27.91
N THR A 140 25.50 -14.68 -27.93
CA THR A 140 26.43 -14.04 -26.98
C THR A 140 27.80 -13.82 -27.63
N PHE A 141 28.45 -12.69 -27.33
CA PHE A 141 29.90 -12.54 -27.51
C PHE A 141 30.60 -12.77 -26.16
N LEU A 142 31.45 -13.80 -26.08
CA LEU A 142 32.35 -13.99 -24.95
C LEU A 142 33.54 -13.03 -25.08
N THR A 143 33.90 -12.32 -24.03
CA THR A 143 35.08 -11.43 -24.03
C THR A 143 36.34 -12.23 -23.71
N ASP A 144 37.50 -11.80 -24.19
CA ASP A 144 38.79 -12.28 -23.68
C ASP A 144 39.18 -11.60 -22.35
N LYS A 145 40.36 -11.96 -21.83
CA LYS A 145 40.89 -11.48 -20.54
C LYS A 145 41.40 -10.03 -20.58
N ASP A 146 41.50 -9.42 -21.76
CA ASP A 146 41.95 -8.03 -21.91
C ASP A 146 40.77 -7.05 -21.68
N ASN A 147 39.54 -7.56 -21.58
CA ASN A 147 38.40 -6.82 -21.04
C ASN A 147 38.70 -6.37 -19.59
N PRO A 148 38.72 -5.07 -19.28
CA PRO A 148 39.01 -4.57 -17.93
C PRO A 148 37.98 -5.00 -16.87
N TYR A 149 36.83 -5.52 -17.30
CA TYR A 149 35.77 -6.01 -16.44
C TYR A 149 35.70 -7.56 -16.32
N TYR A 150 36.65 -8.29 -16.92
CA TYR A 150 36.60 -9.76 -17.04
C TYR A 150 36.42 -10.52 -15.72
N SER A 151 36.93 -9.99 -14.61
CA SER A 151 36.77 -10.59 -13.27
C SER A 151 35.33 -10.55 -12.75
N ASN A 152 34.50 -9.65 -13.29
CA ASN A 152 33.15 -9.37 -12.83
C ASN A 152 32.08 -9.99 -13.77
N GLY A 153 32.47 -10.30 -15.00
CA GLY A 153 31.67 -10.96 -16.02
C GLY A 153 32.39 -10.92 -17.37
N ASN A 154 32.10 -11.88 -18.24
CA ASN A 154 32.89 -12.15 -19.44
C ASN A 154 32.06 -12.31 -20.71
N GLN A 155 30.84 -11.75 -20.75
CA GLN A 155 29.94 -11.95 -21.88
C GLN A 155 29.01 -10.76 -22.15
N PHE A 156 28.88 -10.42 -23.44
CA PHE A 156 27.84 -9.56 -23.99
C PHE A 156 26.70 -10.41 -24.56
N ILE A 157 25.58 -10.45 -23.85
CA ILE A 157 24.38 -11.25 -24.20
C ILE A 157 23.53 -10.44 -25.20
N PHE A 158 23.11 -11.04 -26.31
CA PHE A 158 22.32 -10.33 -27.32
C PHE A 158 20.91 -10.08 -26.85
N VAL A 159 20.48 -8.82 -26.89
CA VAL A 159 19.12 -8.38 -26.62
C VAL A 159 18.41 -8.25 -27.97
N SER A 160 17.59 -9.25 -28.30
CA SER A 160 16.76 -9.27 -29.53
C SER A 160 15.67 -8.20 -29.51
N ASP A 161 15.18 -7.84 -28.33
CA ASP A 161 13.97 -7.03 -28.13
C ASP A 161 14.31 -5.81 -27.27
N LEU A 162 14.81 -4.79 -27.96
CA LEU A 162 15.47 -3.62 -27.38
C LEU A 162 14.54 -2.63 -26.64
N ASN A 163 13.23 -2.76 -26.84
CA ASN A 163 12.28 -1.71 -26.52
C ASN A 163 11.70 -1.78 -25.11
N ILE A 164 12.39 -2.43 -24.15
CA ILE A 164 11.82 -2.57 -22.81
C ILE A 164 11.88 -1.27 -22.01
N LYS A 165 10.70 -0.70 -21.75
CA LYS A 165 10.51 0.54 -21.00
C LYS A 165 9.93 0.22 -19.63
N TYR A 166 10.51 0.79 -18.58
CA TYR A 166 9.95 0.77 -17.24
C TYR A 166 9.07 2.00 -17.03
N PHE A 167 7.88 1.79 -16.50
CA PHE A 167 7.00 2.83 -16.01
C PHE A 167 6.82 2.64 -14.51
N PRO A 168 7.17 3.64 -13.67
CA PRO A 168 7.07 3.52 -12.22
C PRO A 168 5.62 3.59 -11.70
N ASP A 169 4.68 4.04 -12.54
CA ASP A 169 3.27 4.27 -12.19
C ASP A 169 2.31 3.82 -13.32
N ARG A 170 1.00 4.02 -13.09
CA ARG A 170 -0.08 3.92 -14.08
C ARG A 170 -0.32 2.54 -14.73
N ALA A 171 0.16 1.46 -14.12
CA ALA A 171 -0.14 0.13 -14.63
C ALA A 171 -1.64 -0.24 -14.58
N ILE A 172 -2.38 0.34 -13.63
CA ILE A 172 -3.82 0.13 -13.42
C ILE A 172 -4.43 1.50 -13.05
N VAL A 173 -5.19 2.12 -13.95
CA VAL A 173 -5.84 3.44 -13.76
C VAL A 173 -7.32 3.41 -14.17
N SER A 174 -8.11 4.39 -13.71
CA SER A 174 -9.57 4.41 -13.94
C SER A 174 -10.03 5.09 -15.24
N SER A 175 -9.10 5.62 -16.04
CA SER A 175 -9.41 6.41 -17.25
C SER A 175 -8.38 6.21 -18.36
N ASP A 176 -8.82 6.45 -19.60
CA ASP A 176 -8.01 6.40 -20.81
C ASP A 176 -7.11 7.64 -21.03
N ALA A 177 -7.27 8.67 -20.21
CA ALA A 177 -6.45 9.88 -20.26
C ALA A 177 -4.97 9.60 -19.90
N ILE A 178 -4.03 10.01 -20.75
CA ILE A 178 -2.59 9.82 -20.51
C ILE A 178 -2.05 10.82 -19.46
N SER A 179 -2.71 11.98 -19.30
CA SER A 179 -2.35 13.02 -18.33
C SER A 179 -3.40 13.17 -17.22
N GLY A 180 -2.95 13.19 -15.96
CA GLY A 180 -3.81 13.47 -14.81
C GLY A 180 -4.86 12.41 -14.48
N SER A 181 -4.81 11.21 -15.10
CA SER A 181 -5.62 10.07 -14.66
C SER A 181 -5.30 9.74 -13.20
N PRO A 182 -6.30 9.70 -12.31
CA PRO A 182 -6.08 9.25 -10.96
C PRO A 182 -5.79 7.74 -10.92
N GLY A 183 -5.28 7.28 -9.78
CA GLY A 183 -5.18 5.84 -9.49
C GLY A 183 -6.49 5.11 -9.72
N TYR A 184 -6.42 3.80 -9.94
CA TYR A 184 -7.64 3.00 -10.04
C TYR A 184 -8.31 2.83 -8.67
N TYR A 185 -9.63 2.90 -8.60
CA TYR A 185 -10.36 2.71 -7.34
C TYR A 185 -11.40 1.60 -7.45
N VAL A 186 -11.41 0.74 -6.43
CA VAL A 186 -12.52 -0.18 -6.17
C VAL A 186 -13.19 0.30 -4.89
N SER A 187 -14.44 0.74 -5.00
CA SER A 187 -15.11 1.53 -3.99
C SER A 187 -16.48 0.98 -3.61
N ALA A 188 -17.08 1.56 -2.58
CA ALA A 188 -18.49 1.47 -2.30
C ALA A 188 -19.06 2.81 -1.81
N THR A 189 -20.22 3.18 -2.33
CA THR A 189 -21.00 4.32 -1.84
C THR A 189 -21.80 3.93 -0.60
N VAL A 190 -21.99 4.89 0.31
CA VAL A 190 -22.90 4.75 1.46
C VAL A 190 -24.33 4.99 0.98
N VAL A 191 -25.16 3.94 1.00
CA VAL A 191 -26.55 3.99 0.57
C VAL A 191 -27.36 4.84 1.56
N GLY A 192 -27.98 5.92 1.06
CA GLY A 192 -28.74 6.86 1.88
C GLY A 192 -27.91 7.92 2.61
N GLY A 193 -26.57 7.86 2.52
CA GLY A 193 -25.67 8.77 3.25
C GLY A 193 -25.65 8.54 4.76
N VAL A 194 -25.07 9.48 5.50
CA VAL A 194 -25.00 9.46 6.97
C VAL A 194 -25.95 10.52 7.56
N PRO A 195 -26.91 10.15 8.42
CA PRO A 195 -27.72 11.12 9.15
C PRO A 195 -26.87 12.02 10.07
N THR A 196 -27.20 13.30 10.15
CA THR A 196 -26.45 14.29 10.94
C THR A 196 -26.38 13.98 12.44
N THR A 197 -27.32 13.19 12.95
CA THR A 197 -27.34 12.65 14.32
C THR A 197 -26.23 11.63 14.60
N ASN A 198 -25.70 10.96 13.58
CA ASN A 198 -24.77 9.83 13.70
C ASN A 198 -23.36 10.15 13.19
N GLN A 199 -22.99 11.43 13.20
CA GLN A 199 -21.72 11.96 12.67
C GLN A 199 -20.63 12.18 13.74
N SER A 200 -20.79 11.62 14.94
CA SER A 200 -19.82 11.73 16.04
C SER A 200 -18.77 10.60 16.04
N GLY A 201 -18.82 9.70 15.07
CA GLY A 201 -17.80 8.67 14.87
C GLY A 201 -18.14 7.70 13.75
N PHE A 202 -17.12 6.97 13.28
CA PHE A 202 -17.22 6.01 12.17
C PHE A 202 -16.37 4.79 12.45
N GLY A 203 -16.89 3.59 12.22
CA GLY A 203 -16.16 2.34 12.38
C GLY A 203 -16.44 1.35 11.26
N TRP A 204 -15.43 0.56 10.88
CA TRP A 204 -15.52 -0.45 9.83
C TRP A 204 -14.44 -1.52 10.03
N TYR A 205 -14.57 -2.62 9.29
CA TYR A 205 -13.52 -3.63 9.16
C TYR A 205 -12.86 -3.54 7.78
N SER A 206 -11.54 -3.52 7.73
CA SER A 206 -10.73 -3.56 6.51
C SER A 206 -9.95 -4.86 6.43
N THR A 207 -9.87 -5.46 5.24
CA THR A 207 -9.33 -6.82 5.04
C THR A 207 -7.87 -6.77 4.65
N LEU A 208 -7.04 -7.58 5.30
CA LEU A 208 -5.60 -7.71 5.08
C LEU A 208 -5.31 -8.97 4.26
N TRP A 209 -4.52 -8.85 3.19
CA TRP A 209 -3.94 -9.99 2.46
C TRP A 209 -2.62 -9.54 1.79
N PRO A 210 -1.72 -10.45 1.40
CA PRO A 210 -0.53 -10.09 0.66
C PRO A 210 -0.88 -9.95 -0.83
N LEU A 211 -1.03 -8.72 -1.33
CA LEU A 211 -1.32 -8.44 -2.76
C LEU A 211 -0.12 -8.72 -3.66
N ILE A 212 1.08 -8.70 -3.09
CA ILE A 212 2.37 -8.94 -3.76
C ILE A 212 3.12 -10.10 -3.07
N GLU A 213 3.92 -10.83 -3.84
CA GLU A 213 4.71 -11.98 -3.33
C GLU A 213 6.08 -11.58 -2.77
N LYS A 214 6.65 -10.50 -3.32
CA LYS A 214 7.86 -9.83 -2.87
C LYS A 214 7.61 -8.32 -2.88
N PRO A 215 8.31 -7.52 -2.06
CA PRO A 215 8.18 -6.07 -2.13
C PRO A 215 8.63 -5.54 -3.49
N VAL A 216 7.99 -4.48 -3.98
CA VAL A 216 8.18 -3.92 -5.33
C VAL A 216 8.44 -2.41 -5.23
N SER A 217 9.45 -1.92 -5.96
CA SER A 217 9.73 -0.50 -6.11
C SER A 217 8.54 0.27 -6.69
N HIS A 218 8.32 1.51 -6.22
CA HIS A 218 7.21 2.38 -6.65
C HIS A 218 5.80 1.78 -6.51
N PHE A 219 5.62 0.78 -5.64
CA PHE A 219 4.33 0.16 -5.37
C PHE A 219 3.56 0.90 -4.26
N GLN A 220 2.52 1.62 -4.63
CA GLN A 220 1.54 2.23 -3.73
C GLN A 220 0.13 1.70 -4.02
N VAL A 221 -0.43 0.96 -3.07
CA VAL A 221 -1.83 0.52 -3.05
C VAL A 221 -2.39 0.67 -1.63
N GLY A 222 -3.37 1.56 -1.47
CA GLY A 222 -4.21 1.66 -0.28
C GLY A 222 -5.37 0.66 -0.36
N LEU A 223 -5.57 -0.13 0.69
CA LEU A 223 -6.74 -0.97 0.87
C LEU A 223 -7.91 -0.16 1.45
N SER A 224 -9.07 -0.80 1.53
CA SER A 224 -10.35 -0.13 1.78
C SER A 224 -10.39 0.68 3.08
N SER A 225 -10.65 1.97 2.94
CA SER A 225 -10.91 2.93 4.02
C SER A 225 -11.69 4.13 3.49
N THR A 226 -11.89 5.16 4.30
CA THR A 226 -12.58 6.40 3.92
C THR A 226 -11.87 7.63 4.52
N TRP A 227 -12.13 8.80 3.93
CA TRP A 227 -11.77 10.09 4.52
C TRP A 227 -12.87 10.54 5.48
N ILE A 228 -12.48 11.04 6.65
CA ILE A 228 -13.37 11.73 7.59
C ILE A 228 -13.04 13.23 7.52
N GLY A 229 -13.89 13.99 6.85
CA GLY A 229 -13.81 15.46 6.79
C GLY A 229 -14.86 16.12 7.69
N PRO A 230 -14.79 17.43 7.96
CA PRO A 230 -15.82 18.13 8.74
C PRO A 230 -17.08 18.38 7.89
N ASP A 231 -18.27 18.10 8.44
CA ASP A 231 -19.53 18.36 7.72
C ASP A 231 -19.78 19.86 7.57
N ASN A 232 -19.56 20.32 6.34
CA ASN A 232 -19.79 21.67 5.87
C ASN A 232 -20.78 21.71 4.69
N SER A 233 -21.51 20.61 4.45
CA SER A 233 -22.50 20.49 3.36
C SER A 233 -23.58 21.58 3.32
N PRO A 234 -24.00 22.24 4.44
CA PRO A 234 -24.96 23.35 4.39
C PRO A 234 -24.37 24.69 3.91
N ASN A 235 -23.05 24.81 3.77
CA ASN A 235 -22.38 26.08 3.52
C ASN A 235 -22.26 26.41 2.00
N ASN A 236 -22.04 27.70 1.71
CA ASN A 236 -21.98 28.21 0.33
C ASN A 236 -20.71 27.72 -0.41
N PRO A 237 -20.82 27.16 -1.63
CA PRO A 237 -19.66 26.75 -2.45
C PRO A 237 -18.57 27.82 -2.64
N ALA A 238 -18.93 29.11 -2.63
CA ALA A 238 -17.98 30.23 -2.75
C ALA A 238 -17.02 30.37 -1.54
N VAL A 239 -17.34 29.71 -0.41
CA VAL A 239 -16.43 29.57 0.74
C VAL A 239 -15.48 28.39 0.52
N ALA A 240 -15.97 27.25 0.02
CA ALA A 240 -15.13 26.08 -0.31
C ALA A 240 -13.95 26.43 -1.21
N GLN A 241 -14.19 27.28 -2.21
CA GLN A 241 -13.19 27.76 -3.17
C GLN A 241 -12.01 28.52 -2.54
N LYS A 242 -12.14 28.98 -1.29
CA LYS A 242 -11.14 29.80 -0.59
C LYS A 242 -10.39 29.03 0.51
N LEU A 243 -10.78 27.80 0.83
CA LEU A 243 -10.21 27.05 1.96
C LEU A 243 -8.75 26.64 1.73
N CYS A 244 -8.36 26.38 0.48
CA CYS A 244 -6.99 26.03 0.09
C CYS A 244 -6.12 27.22 -0.33
N ALA A 245 -6.60 28.46 -0.24
CA ALA A 245 -5.89 29.63 -0.76
C ALA A 245 -4.45 29.80 -0.20
N THR A 246 -4.20 29.30 1.01
CA THR A 246 -2.92 29.38 1.73
C THR A 246 -2.08 28.10 1.66
N SER A 247 -2.53 27.05 0.95
CA SER A 247 -1.79 25.79 0.83
C SER A 247 -0.43 25.98 0.13
N THR A 248 0.56 25.12 0.39
CA THR A 248 1.79 25.07 -0.43
C THR A 248 1.60 24.28 -1.72
N ASN A 249 0.55 23.46 -1.83
CA ASN A 249 0.25 22.64 -2.98
C ASN A 249 -0.55 23.44 -4.04
N GLN A 250 0.13 23.84 -5.12
CA GLN A 250 -0.48 24.64 -6.19
C GLN A 250 -1.58 23.90 -6.95
N TYR A 251 -1.44 22.59 -7.16
CA TYR A 251 -2.49 21.78 -7.80
C TYR A 251 -3.79 21.80 -6.98
N LEU A 252 -3.70 21.66 -5.65
CA LEU A 252 -4.87 21.70 -4.77
C LEU A 252 -5.48 23.10 -4.64
N LYS A 253 -4.65 24.16 -4.65
CA LYS A 253 -5.14 25.55 -4.80
C LYS A 253 -5.98 25.71 -6.05
N ASP A 254 -5.43 25.35 -7.21
CA ASP A 254 -6.08 25.53 -8.50
C ASP A 254 -7.31 24.64 -8.65
N LEU A 255 -7.30 23.45 -8.03
CA LEU A 255 -8.43 22.54 -8.03
C LEU A 255 -9.57 23.03 -7.13
N ALA A 256 -9.28 23.49 -5.91
CA ALA A 256 -10.30 24.03 -5.01
C ALA A 256 -10.86 25.36 -5.49
N GLY A 257 -10.02 26.27 -6.00
CA GLY A 257 -10.40 27.64 -6.38
C GLY A 257 -11.26 27.75 -7.64
N LYS A 258 -11.40 26.69 -8.44
CA LYS A 258 -12.23 26.69 -9.65
C LYS A 258 -13.73 26.68 -9.29
N PRO A 259 -14.55 27.58 -9.85
CA PRO A 259 -16.01 27.55 -9.64
C PRO A 259 -16.68 26.23 -10.03
N SER A 260 -16.14 25.54 -11.05
CA SER A 260 -16.62 24.22 -11.50
C SER A 260 -16.43 23.11 -10.46
N SER A 261 -15.56 23.30 -9.46
CA SER A 261 -15.31 22.33 -8.40
C SER A 261 -16.38 22.40 -7.29
N GLY A 262 -17.25 23.41 -7.28
CA GLY A 262 -18.37 23.53 -6.35
C GLY A 262 -17.94 23.40 -4.88
N ASN A 263 -18.41 22.36 -4.21
CA ASN A 263 -18.11 22.07 -2.81
C ASN A 263 -16.81 21.29 -2.57
N TYR A 264 -16.03 20.96 -3.60
CA TYR A 264 -14.87 20.06 -3.47
C TYR A 264 -13.81 20.56 -2.46
N GLY A 265 -13.66 21.88 -2.30
CA GLY A 265 -12.78 22.47 -1.29
C GLY A 265 -13.10 22.06 0.16
N TYR A 266 -14.36 21.73 0.48
CA TYR A 266 -14.73 21.22 1.80
C TYR A 266 -14.21 19.81 2.09
N TYR A 267 -13.99 19.00 1.05
CA TYR A 267 -13.43 17.65 1.17
C TYR A 267 -11.91 17.64 1.18
N LEU A 268 -11.27 18.65 0.57
CA LEU A 268 -9.81 18.74 0.45
C LEU A 268 -9.12 19.42 1.62
N PHE A 269 -9.77 20.38 2.29
CA PHE A 269 -9.01 21.26 3.18
C PHE A 269 -8.58 20.61 4.48
N GLN A 270 -9.36 19.66 4.98
CA GLN A 270 -9.11 19.00 6.24
C GLN A 270 -9.69 17.59 6.24
N THR A 271 -8.86 16.61 6.57
CA THR A 271 -9.22 15.19 6.60
C THR A 271 -8.51 14.47 7.74
N ILE A 272 -9.19 13.46 8.29
CA ILE A 272 -8.56 12.30 8.92
C ILE A 272 -8.66 11.16 7.92
N GLU A 273 -7.56 10.43 7.78
CA GLU A 273 -7.36 9.38 6.78
C GLU A 273 -6.59 8.21 7.38
N GLY A 274 -6.27 7.24 6.53
CA GLY A 274 -5.43 6.11 6.87
C GLY A 274 -6.08 4.79 6.53
N SER A 275 -5.29 3.85 6.02
CA SER A 275 -5.75 2.50 5.72
C SER A 275 -4.61 1.49 5.86
N LEU A 276 -4.96 0.21 5.75
CA LEU A 276 -4.00 -0.82 5.38
C LEU A 276 -3.50 -0.51 3.97
N GLY A 277 -2.20 -0.55 3.71
CA GLY A 277 -1.68 -0.39 2.35
C GLY A 277 -0.21 -0.72 2.24
N TRP A 278 0.29 -0.59 1.01
CA TRP A 278 1.70 -0.38 0.72
C TRP A 278 1.81 1.08 0.30
N TRP A 279 2.65 1.86 0.96
CA TRP A 279 2.70 3.30 0.76
C TRP A 279 4.03 3.75 0.16
N GLY A 280 4.00 4.73 -0.74
CA GLY A 280 5.20 5.21 -1.45
C GLY A 280 6.28 5.83 -0.54
N GLY A 281 5.96 6.11 0.72
CA GLY A 281 6.90 6.56 1.75
C GLY A 281 7.61 5.46 2.55
N GLU A 282 7.22 4.19 2.41
CA GLU A 282 7.78 3.09 3.22
C GLU A 282 9.27 2.88 2.94
N LYS A 283 10.07 2.81 4.01
CA LYS A 283 11.51 2.55 4.01
C LYS A 283 11.83 1.10 4.32
N TYR A 284 10.91 0.39 4.98
CA TYR A 284 11.01 -1.04 5.30
C TYR A 284 9.89 -1.83 4.60
N PRO A 285 9.93 -1.97 3.26
CA PRO A 285 8.79 -2.45 2.49
C PRO A 285 8.48 -3.93 2.77
N SER A 286 7.20 -4.25 2.89
CA SER A 286 6.69 -5.56 3.37
C SER A 286 5.81 -6.26 2.34
N ILE A 287 5.71 -7.60 2.38
CA ILE A 287 4.75 -8.37 1.56
C ILE A 287 3.31 -8.25 2.07
N PHE A 288 3.13 -7.92 3.35
CA PHE A 288 1.83 -7.62 3.96
C PHE A 288 1.68 -6.10 4.11
N PRO A 289 0.45 -5.57 3.92
CA PRO A 289 0.21 -4.14 4.04
C PRO A 289 0.39 -3.66 5.47
N LYS A 290 0.87 -2.43 5.65
CA LYS A 290 0.95 -1.74 6.94
C LYS A 290 -0.25 -0.82 7.13
N TYR A 291 -0.64 -0.57 8.38
CA TYR A 291 -1.63 0.47 8.66
C TYR A 291 -0.94 1.78 9.02
N GLN A 292 -1.28 2.86 8.33
CA GLN A 292 -0.91 4.22 8.71
C GLN A 292 -2.19 5.02 9.00
N ALA A 293 -2.21 5.74 10.12
CA ALA A 293 -3.23 6.74 10.42
C ALA A 293 -2.71 8.11 9.99
N ASN A 294 -3.55 8.96 9.43
CA ASN A 294 -3.13 10.21 8.80
C ASN A 294 -4.11 11.35 9.15
N ALA A 295 -3.63 12.58 9.32
CA ALA A 295 -4.46 13.79 9.38
C ALA A 295 -3.79 15.01 8.72
N THR A 296 -4.58 15.84 8.03
CA THR A 296 -4.16 17.10 7.42
C THR A 296 -5.21 18.20 7.60
N GLN A 297 -4.77 19.46 7.70
CA GLN A 297 -5.59 20.60 8.18
C GLN A 297 -5.70 21.78 7.21
N ASN A 298 -4.93 21.77 6.13
CA ASN A 298 -4.71 22.92 5.25
C ASN A 298 -4.33 22.48 3.82
N CYS A 299 -5.11 21.55 3.28
CA CYS A 299 -4.93 20.96 1.95
C CYS A 299 -3.49 20.41 1.76
N TYR A 300 -3.11 19.43 2.59
CA TYR A 300 -1.86 18.68 2.52
C TYR A 300 -0.58 19.53 2.59
N THR A 301 -0.67 20.71 3.24
CA THR A 301 0.50 21.55 3.57
C THR A 301 1.14 21.14 4.88
N SER A 302 0.33 20.68 5.82
CA SER A 302 0.71 20.17 7.12
C SER A 302 0.02 18.84 7.34
N GLU A 303 0.83 17.83 7.64
CA GLU A 303 0.50 16.41 7.58
C GLU A 303 1.12 15.71 8.79
N ILE A 304 0.34 14.91 9.50
CA ILE A 304 0.78 14.13 10.67
C ILE A 304 0.32 12.68 10.52
N ALA A 305 1.18 11.72 10.87
CA ALA A 305 0.89 10.29 10.82
C ALA A 305 1.07 9.61 12.19
N THR A 306 2.13 9.99 12.89
CA THR A 306 2.48 9.52 14.24
C THR A 306 2.77 10.72 15.15
N PRO A 307 3.06 10.53 16.46
CA PRO A 307 3.46 11.63 17.34
C PRO A 307 4.71 12.41 16.90
N GLY A 308 5.52 11.87 15.97
CA GLY A 308 6.78 12.47 15.54
C GLY A 308 7.00 12.63 14.04
N TRP A 309 6.13 12.11 13.17
CA TRP A 309 6.33 12.12 11.71
C TRP A 309 5.04 12.42 10.93
N GLY A 310 5.21 13.04 9.75
CA GLY A 310 4.15 13.35 8.79
C GLY A 310 3.93 12.26 7.73
N PHE A 311 3.01 12.49 6.78
CA PHE A 311 2.71 11.54 5.71
C PHE A 311 3.97 11.32 4.86
N TYR A 312 4.48 10.08 4.82
CA TYR A 312 5.59 9.70 3.94
C TYR A 312 6.84 10.58 4.11
N ARG A 313 7.02 11.22 5.28
CA ARG A 313 8.11 12.16 5.55
C ARG A 313 9.27 11.44 6.23
N ASP A 314 10.42 11.49 5.57
CA ASP A 314 11.72 11.08 6.12
C ASP A 314 12.07 11.90 7.37
N GLU A 315 11.85 13.22 7.27
CA GLU A 315 12.12 14.19 8.34
C GLU A 315 11.04 14.17 9.44
N PRO A 316 11.43 14.26 10.72
CA PRO A 316 10.47 14.37 11.81
C PRO A 316 9.66 15.68 11.78
N THR A 317 8.44 15.62 12.29
CA THR A 317 7.53 16.75 12.44
C THR A 317 8.16 17.82 13.36
N PRO A 318 8.26 19.09 12.91
CA PRO A 318 8.70 20.21 13.75
C PRO A 318 7.84 20.37 15.01
N ARG A 319 8.42 20.86 16.13
CA ARG A 319 7.71 21.03 17.42
C ARG A 319 6.39 21.78 17.26
N ASN A 320 6.36 22.84 16.46
CA ASN A 320 5.17 23.66 16.24
C ASN A 320 4.11 23.05 15.29
N ALA A 321 4.33 21.83 14.79
CA ALA A 321 3.44 21.16 13.84
C ALA A 321 2.92 19.78 14.33
N THR A 322 3.30 19.33 15.54
CA THR A 322 2.80 18.06 16.09
C THR A 322 1.30 18.14 16.39
N GLY A 323 0.59 17.02 16.31
CA GLY A 323 -0.85 16.99 16.55
C GLY A 323 -1.44 15.61 16.88
N PHE A 324 -0.76 14.52 16.55
CA PHE A 324 -1.14 13.18 16.99
C PHE A 324 -0.57 12.89 18.37
N ILE A 325 -1.47 12.61 19.33
CA ILE A 325 -1.12 12.34 20.72
C ILE A 325 -1.45 10.88 21.03
N GLN A 326 -0.43 10.10 21.37
CA GLN A 326 -0.61 8.68 21.69
C GLN A 326 -1.23 8.55 23.08
N ILE A 327 -2.25 7.69 23.20
CA ILE A 327 -2.95 7.38 24.45
C ILE A 327 -2.59 5.97 24.93
N SER A 328 -2.35 5.04 24.01
CA SER A 328 -2.19 3.63 24.37
C SER A 328 -0.89 3.36 25.12
N ASN A 329 -1.01 2.60 26.20
CA ASN A 329 0.09 2.02 26.97
C ASN A 329 0.47 0.59 26.49
N GLN A 330 -0.12 0.09 25.40
CA GLN A 330 0.01 -1.32 24.99
C GLN A 330 0.53 -1.52 23.55
N ILE A 331 0.67 -0.44 22.77
CA ILE A 331 1.17 -0.50 21.39
C ILE A 331 2.14 0.66 21.13
N ILE A 332 3.21 0.42 20.37
CA ILE A 332 4.12 1.45 19.83
C ILE A 332 3.72 1.85 18.41
N LEU A 333 3.98 3.11 18.04
CA LEU A 333 3.61 3.69 16.76
C LEU A 333 4.86 4.03 15.92
N PRO A 334 5.47 3.05 15.21
CA PRO A 334 6.60 3.30 14.32
C PRO A 334 6.21 4.24 13.16
N PRO A 335 7.10 5.16 12.73
CA PRO A 335 6.84 6.08 11.63
C PRO A 335 6.56 5.39 10.28
N ASP A 336 7.15 4.22 10.02
CA ASP A 336 6.92 3.49 8.77
C ASP A 336 5.55 2.78 8.70
N GLY A 337 4.79 2.75 9.81
CA GLY A 337 3.45 2.18 9.89
C GLY A 337 3.34 0.86 10.66
N LEU A 338 2.13 0.50 11.06
CA LEU A 338 1.84 -0.66 11.89
C LEU A 338 1.90 -1.96 11.07
N THR A 339 2.83 -2.84 11.43
CA THR A 339 2.99 -4.20 10.92
C THR A 339 2.00 -5.21 11.53
N PHE A 340 1.74 -6.30 10.80
CA PHE A 340 0.83 -7.37 11.21
C PHE A 340 1.53 -8.73 11.27
N GLN A 341 0.90 -9.71 11.90
CA GLN A 341 1.28 -11.12 11.76
C GLN A 341 0.92 -11.62 10.36
N ALA A 342 1.78 -12.45 9.78
CA ALA A 342 1.54 -13.07 8.49
C ALA A 342 0.36 -14.07 8.57
N ASP A 343 -0.75 -13.74 7.91
CA ASP A 343 -1.90 -14.63 7.72
C ASP A 343 -2.50 -14.40 6.33
N SER A 344 -2.55 -15.47 5.54
CA SER A 344 -3.04 -15.47 4.17
C SER A 344 -4.55 -15.75 4.06
N ASN A 345 -5.29 -15.88 5.16
CA ASN A 345 -6.72 -16.22 5.15
C ASN A 345 -7.66 -14.99 5.13
N SER A 346 -7.20 -13.87 4.57
CA SER A 346 -7.93 -12.59 4.52
C SER A 346 -8.50 -12.12 5.87
N PRO A 347 -7.71 -12.06 6.96
CA PRO A 347 -8.18 -11.58 8.25
C PRO A 347 -8.39 -10.05 8.26
N GLN A 348 -9.11 -9.54 9.25
CA GLN A 348 -9.61 -8.15 9.22
C GLN A 348 -9.11 -7.29 10.40
N LEU A 349 -8.75 -6.04 10.10
CA LEU A 349 -8.51 -4.99 11.09
C LEU A 349 -9.80 -4.21 11.32
N GLY A 350 -10.22 -4.11 12.59
CA GLY A 350 -11.25 -3.16 13.00
C GLY A 350 -10.64 -1.78 13.20
N VAL A 351 -11.17 -0.78 12.50
CA VAL A 351 -10.80 0.64 12.63
C VAL A 351 -12.02 1.40 13.11
N THR A 352 -11.88 2.27 14.11
CA THR A 352 -12.99 3.12 14.56
C THR A 352 -12.46 4.46 15.04
N TRP A 353 -12.99 5.55 14.49
CA TRP A 353 -12.74 6.92 14.93
C TRP A 353 -13.95 7.44 15.68
N LEU A 354 -13.73 8.00 16.87
CA LEU A 354 -14.77 8.61 17.70
C LEU A 354 -14.37 10.04 18.04
N SER A 355 -15.27 11.00 17.88
CA SER A 355 -15.11 12.34 18.44
C SER A 355 -15.33 12.27 19.95
N LEU A 356 -14.27 12.46 20.74
CA LEU A 356 -14.35 12.45 22.20
C LEU A 356 -14.11 13.85 22.78
N PRO A 357 -14.94 14.31 23.73
CA PRO A 357 -14.69 15.55 24.47
C PRO A 357 -13.65 15.30 25.57
N LEU A 358 -12.37 15.22 25.19
CA LEU A 358 -11.25 15.18 26.14
C LEU A 358 -11.16 16.50 26.93
N PRO A 359 -10.53 16.51 28.12
CA PRO A 359 -10.35 17.74 28.88
C PRO A 359 -9.62 18.79 28.05
N LYS A 360 -10.20 20.00 27.99
CA LYS A 360 -9.71 21.11 27.16
C LYS A 360 -8.32 21.60 27.61
N PHE A 361 -7.43 21.86 26.63
CA PHE A 361 -6.04 22.27 26.86
C PHE A 361 -5.55 23.34 25.87
N ASP A 362 -6.17 24.53 25.87
CA ASP A 362 -5.96 25.53 24.82
C ASP A 362 -5.68 26.95 25.32
N HIS A 363 -5.19 27.12 26.54
CA HIS A 363 -4.80 28.45 27.05
C HIS A 363 -3.80 29.14 26.09
N GLN A 364 -2.82 28.38 25.57
CA GLN A 364 -1.83 28.85 24.60
C GLN A 364 -2.41 29.18 23.21
N PHE A 365 -3.65 28.75 22.94
CA PHE A 365 -4.42 29.00 21.71
C PHE A 365 -5.60 29.95 21.97
N GLY A 366 -5.57 30.68 23.10
CA GLY A 366 -6.52 31.75 23.43
C GLY A 366 -7.96 31.29 23.61
N GLY A 367 -8.21 30.02 23.98
CA GLY A 367 -9.56 29.48 24.11
C GLY A 367 -10.23 29.07 22.78
N THR A 368 -9.51 29.19 21.66
CA THR A 368 -10.04 29.04 20.29
C THR A 368 -10.41 27.60 19.92
N ALA A 369 -9.86 26.58 20.58
CA ALA A 369 -10.06 25.19 20.19
C ALA A 369 -11.45 24.67 20.60
N GLY A 370 -12.07 23.91 19.70
CA GLY A 370 -13.31 23.18 19.98
C GLY A 370 -13.10 21.93 20.86
N GLU A 371 -14.17 21.20 21.09
CA GLU A 371 -14.21 20.07 22.04
C GLU A 371 -13.84 18.72 21.39
N ASN A 372 -13.95 18.59 20.06
CA ASN A 372 -13.83 17.30 19.38
C ASN A 372 -12.37 16.83 19.26
N SER A 373 -11.97 15.92 20.15
CA SER A 373 -10.72 15.18 20.04
C SER A 373 -10.97 13.84 19.32
N TRP A 374 -10.78 13.84 18.00
CA TRP A 374 -10.98 12.65 17.17
C TRP A 374 -9.96 11.57 17.54
N THR A 375 -10.46 10.49 18.13
CA THR A 375 -9.68 9.43 18.76
C THR A 375 -9.81 8.13 17.98
N LEU A 376 -8.68 7.54 17.62
CA LEU A 376 -8.56 6.27 16.92
C LEU A 376 -8.59 5.11 17.91
N PHE A 377 -9.49 4.17 17.66
CA PHE A 377 -9.57 2.86 18.29
C PHE A 377 -9.32 1.79 17.24
N MET A 378 -8.62 0.73 17.63
CA MET A 378 -8.36 -0.42 16.76
C MET A 378 -8.74 -1.72 17.44
N LYS A 379 -9.04 -2.73 16.62
CA LYS A 379 -9.37 -4.08 17.07
C LYS A 379 -8.75 -5.15 16.16
N THR A 380 -8.02 -6.04 16.82
CA THR A 380 -7.36 -7.24 16.29
C THR A 380 -7.63 -8.40 17.24
N GLY A 381 -7.19 -9.62 16.91
CA GLY A 381 -7.30 -10.77 17.81
C GLY A 381 -6.43 -10.65 19.07
N ASN A 382 -5.44 -9.75 19.07
CA ASN A 382 -4.48 -9.54 20.16
C ASN A 382 -4.48 -8.13 20.79
N PHE A 383 -5.27 -7.18 20.27
CA PHE A 383 -5.41 -5.81 20.79
C PHE A 383 -6.84 -5.29 20.61
N SER A 384 -7.34 -4.53 21.57
CA SER A 384 -8.63 -3.81 21.48
C SER A 384 -8.60 -2.61 22.42
N GLY A 385 -8.69 -1.39 21.87
CA GLY A 385 -8.66 -0.17 22.67
C GLY A 385 -8.26 1.09 21.88
N PRO A 386 -8.14 2.25 22.57
CA PRO A 386 -7.65 3.49 21.99
C PRO A 386 -6.17 3.41 21.62
N VAL A 387 -5.78 4.16 20.59
CA VAL A 387 -4.43 4.22 20.04
C VAL A 387 -3.85 5.63 20.22
N GLN A 388 -4.38 6.60 19.49
CA GLN A 388 -3.99 8.01 19.50
C GLN A 388 -5.19 8.92 19.17
N PHE A 389 -5.07 10.22 19.41
CA PHE A 389 -6.06 11.22 19.00
C PHE A 389 -5.43 12.41 18.29
N VAL A 390 -6.19 13.11 17.45
CA VAL A 390 -5.78 14.42 16.91
C VAL A 390 -6.12 15.49 17.94
N ALA A 391 -5.10 16.22 18.41
CA ALA A 391 -5.25 17.38 19.27
C ALA A 391 -6.09 18.46 18.57
N PRO A 392 -7.17 19.00 19.21
CA PRO A 392 -8.02 20.05 18.62
C PRO A 392 -7.25 21.27 18.06
N GLN A 393 -6.11 21.59 18.66
CA GLN A 393 -5.23 22.71 18.36
C GLN A 393 -4.51 22.54 17.01
N PHE A 394 -4.31 21.31 16.52
CA PHE A 394 -3.82 21.05 15.16
C PHE A 394 -4.77 21.74 14.17
N TRP A 395 -6.06 21.41 14.22
CA TRP A 395 -7.10 22.03 13.39
C TRP A 395 -7.17 23.56 13.51
N VAL A 396 -6.81 24.13 14.67
CA VAL A 396 -6.72 25.59 14.87
C VAL A 396 -5.55 26.21 14.10
N ASP A 397 -4.40 25.54 13.95
CA ASP A 397 -3.25 26.03 13.17
C ASP A 397 -3.63 26.33 11.70
N GLY A 398 -4.48 25.48 11.11
CA GLY A 398 -5.05 25.69 9.78
C GLY A 398 -5.89 26.98 9.71
N SER A 399 -6.71 27.21 10.74
CA SER A 399 -7.57 28.41 10.85
C SER A 399 -6.80 29.69 11.18
N ILE A 400 -5.66 29.61 11.88
CA ILE A 400 -4.73 30.76 12.05
C ILE A 400 -4.12 31.13 10.69
N SER A 401 -3.73 30.12 9.91
CA SER A 401 -3.15 30.31 8.57
C SER A 401 -4.18 30.85 7.57
N ASN A 402 -5.42 30.36 7.62
CA ASN A 402 -6.54 30.81 6.78
C ASN A 402 -7.80 31.06 7.64
N PRO A 403 -8.05 32.32 8.06
CA PRO A 403 -9.18 32.66 8.93
C PRO A 403 -10.57 32.31 8.41
N ILE A 404 -10.71 31.98 7.12
CA ILE A 404 -11.97 31.50 6.52
C ILE A 404 -12.36 30.11 7.05
N GLN A 405 -11.39 29.31 7.51
CA GLN A 405 -11.63 27.98 8.08
C GLN A 405 -12.26 28.04 9.50
N ASN A 406 -12.26 29.19 10.17
CA ASN A 406 -12.76 29.33 11.53
C ASN A 406 -14.21 28.82 11.69
N GLY A 407 -14.40 27.80 12.53
CA GLY A 407 -15.72 27.21 12.79
C GLY A 407 -16.18 26.19 11.74
N LEU A 408 -15.36 25.91 10.73
CA LEU A 408 -15.58 24.88 9.70
C LEU A 408 -14.82 23.59 10.01
N THR A 409 -13.99 23.57 11.06
CA THR A 409 -12.97 22.57 11.34
C THR A 409 -13.45 21.40 12.22
N LEU A 410 -12.76 20.25 12.16
CA LEU A 410 -13.13 19.01 12.88
C LEU A 410 -13.14 19.12 14.42
N ASP A 411 -12.44 20.09 15.04
CA ASP A 411 -12.55 20.38 16.48
C ASP A 411 -13.95 20.90 16.87
N LYS A 412 -14.69 21.49 15.92
CA LYS A 412 -15.99 22.15 16.13
C LYS A 412 -17.14 21.49 15.36
N LYS A 413 -16.83 20.82 14.26
CA LYS A 413 -17.82 20.16 13.38
C LYS A 413 -17.94 18.67 13.68
N ASN A 414 -19.17 18.18 13.50
CA ASN A 414 -19.44 16.77 13.23
C ASN A 414 -18.65 16.28 12.00
N GLY A 415 -18.36 14.99 11.94
CA GLY A 415 -17.63 14.40 10.82
C GLY A 415 -18.55 14.00 9.65
N SER A 416 -17.98 13.88 8.48
CA SER A 416 -18.63 13.39 7.27
C SER A 416 -17.70 12.41 6.57
N ILE A 417 -18.26 11.32 6.05
CA ILE A 417 -17.53 10.32 5.27
C ILE A 417 -18.08 10.24 3.85
N GLY A 418 -17.19 9.98 2.91
CA GLY A 418 -17.53 9.78 1.50
C GLY A 418 -17.81 8.31 1.18
N GLN A 419 -17.11 7.81 0.17
CA GLN A 419 -17.09 6.39 -0.18
C GLN A 419 -16.08 5.64 0.70
N LEU A 420 -16.21 4.32 0.80
CA LEU A 420 -15.07 3.47 1.14
C LEU A 420 -14.37 3.12 -0.17
N SER A 421 -13.04 3.20 -0.21
CA SER A 421 -12.25 2.98 -1.42
C SER A 421 -10.95 2.24 -1.10
N SER A 422 -10.61 1.25 -1.94
CA SER A 422 -9.23 0.80 -2.13
C SER A 422 -8.64 1.58 -3.31
N GLU A 423 -7.53 2.26 -3.07
CA GLU A 423 -6.77 3.07 -4.02
C GLU A 423 -5.60 2.27 -4.60
N TRP A 424 -5.55 2.11 -5.92
CA TRP A 424 -4.49 1.44 -6.65
C TRP A 424 -3.72 2.54 -7.40
N ASN A 425 -2.90 3.30 -6.67
CA ASN A 425 -2.32 4.57 -7.14
C ASN A 425 -1.10 4.37 -8.05
N SER A 426 -0.05 3.74 -7.52
CA SER A 426 1.21 3.55 -8.22
C SER A 426 1.49 2.06 -8.27
N ILE A 427 1.31 1.47 -9.44
CA ILE A 427 1.76 0.12 -9.72
C ILE A 427 2.65 0.26 -10.95
N PRO A 428 3.90 -0.22 -10.90
CA PRO A 428 4.80 -0.14 -12.05
C PRO A 428 4.43 -1.18 -13.11
N TYR A 429 4.91 -0.99 -14.33
CA TYR A 429 4.85 -2.00 -15.38
C TYR A 429 6.02 -1.88 -16.36
N TYR A 430 6.30 -2.97 -17.07
CA TYR A 430 7.18 -2.95 -18.24
C TYR A 430 6.34 -2.97 -19.53
N GLU A 431 6.84 -2.33 -20.57
CA GLU A 431 6.33 -2.40 -21.94
C GLU A 431 7.47 -2.78 -22.88
N THR A 432 7.23 -3.55 -23.94
CA THR A 432 8.22 -3.77 -25.01
C THR A 432 7.55 -3.94 -26.37
N ASN A 433 8.27 -3.60 -27.43
CA ASN A 433 7.82 -3.70 -28.82
C ASN A 433 8.71 -4.67 -29.59
N THR A 434 8.11 -5.67 -30.21
CA THR A 434 8.81 -6.59 -31.12
C THR A 434 9.18 -5.90 -32.43
N SER A 435 10.09 -6.53 -33.20
CA SER A 435 10.43 -6.11 -34.57
C SER A 435 9.24 -6.06 -35.53
N ALA A 436 8.18 -6.82 -35.25
CA ALA A 436 6.91 -6.81 -35.98
C ALA A 436 5.95 -5.68 -35.55
N GLY A 437 6.37 -4.79 -34.65
CA GLY A 437 5.55 -3.68 -34.13
C GLY A 437 4.49 -4.09 -33.11
N VAL A 438 4.51 -5.33 -32.61
CA VAL A 438 3.57 -5.79 -31.58
C VAL A 438 4.04 -5.33 -30.21
N VAL A 439 3.18 -4.59 -29.52
CA VAL A 439 3.42 -4.11 -28.14
C VAL A 439 2.98 -5.19 -27.14
N TYR A 440 3.83 -5.47 -26.17
CA TYR A 440 3.54 -6.29 -24.99
C TYR A 440 3.78 -5.49 -23.72
N SER A 441 3.10 -5.87 -22.64
CA SER A 441 3.31 -5.29 -21.31
C SER A 441 3.27 -6.35 -20.21
N LYS A 442 3.92 -6.05 -19.09
CA LYS A 442 4.07 -6.93 -17.92
C LYS A 442 3.82 -6.15 -16.63
N LEU A 443 2.95 -6.68 -15.79
CA LEU A 443 2.73 -6.23 -14.41
C LEU A 443 3.69 -6.93 -13.42
N PRO A 444 3.87 -6.40 -12.19
CA PRO A 444 4.32 -7.22 -11.08
C PRO A 444 3.35 -8.39 -10.84
N PRO A 445 3.79 -9.50 -10.23
CA PRO A 445 2.88 -10.55 -9.78
C PRO A 445 1.91 -10.00 -8.72
N LEU A 446 0.63 -9.89 -9.09
CA LEU A 446 -0.45 -9.43 -8.20
C LEU A 446 -1.39 -10.59 -7.90
N GLN A 447 -1.91 -10.64 -6.66
CA GLN A 447 -2.76 -11.74 -6.22
C GLN A 447 -3.90 -11.32 -5.29
N LEU A 448 -5.04 -12.01 -5.45
CA LEU A 448 -6.24 -11.86 -4.64
C LEU A 448 -6.49 -13.16 -3.89
N GLN A 449 -6.82 -13.07 -2.60
CA GLN A 449 -7.19 -14.25 -1.81
C GLN A 449 -8.71 -14.42 -1.80
N SER A 450 -9.22 -15.57 -2.25
CA SER A 450 -10.65 -15.88 -2.13
C SER A 450 -10.99 -16.61 -0.83
N ASP A 451 -12.19 -16.33 -0.31
CA ASP A 451 -12.83 -17.02 0.80
C ASP A 451 -13.57 -18.29 0.36
N SER A 452 -14.25 -18.96 1.29
CA SER A 452 -15.01 -20.18 1.04
C SER A 452 -16.27 -20.00 0.18
N ALA A 453 -16.68 -18.75 -0.08
CA ALA A 453 -17.80 -18.38 -0.94
C ALA A 453 -17.34 -17.80 -2.30
N SER A 454 -16.07 -17.99 -2.66
CA SER A 454 -15.42 -17.41 -3.85
C SER A 454 -15.48 -15.88 -3.88
N LYS A 455 -15.23 -15.21 -2.75
CA LYS A 455 -15.24 -13.75 -2.64
C LYS A 455 -13.95 -13.23 -2.01
N LEU A 456 -13.61 -11.98 -2.30
CA LEU A 456 -12.68 -11.20 -1.49
C LEU A 456 -13.43 -9.98 -0.98
N VAL A 457 -13.72 -9.95 0.32
CA VAL A 457 -14.27 -8.76 0.99
C VAL A 457 -13.15 -7.73 1.12
N PHE A 458 -13.45 -6.46 0.81
CA PHE A 458 -12.53 -5.34 1.04
C PHE A 458 -12.82 -4.68 2.38
N SER A 459 -14.07 -4.23 2.59
CA SER A 459 -14.56 -3.84 3.91
C SER A 459 -15.98 -4.33 4.19
N ARG A 460 -16.31 -4.38 5.48
CA ARG A 460 -17.64 -4.70 6.01
C ARG A 460 -17.99 -3.91 7.26
N ASP A 461 -19.25 -4.05 7.66
CA ASP A 461 -19.80 -3.55 8.93
C ASP A 461 -19.47 -2.07 9.16
N LEU A 462 -19.76 -1.22 8.15
CA LEU A 462 -19.68 0.21 8.31
C LEU A 462 -20.75 0.67 9.33
N VAL A 463 -20.31 1.38 10.36
CA VAL A 463 -21.15 1.93 11.42
C VAL A 463 -20.86 3.42 11.58
N ALA A 464 -21.92 4.21 11.73
CA ALA A 464 -21.88 5.61 12.09
C ALA A 464 -22.45 5.81 13.51
N TYR A 465 -21.78 6.60 14.35
CA TYR A 465 -22.06 6.74 15.77
C TYR A 465 -22.53 8.15 16.11
N GLY A 466 -23.66 8.28 16.82
CA GLY A 466 -24.10 9.56 17.36
C GLY A 466 -23.44 9.88 18.70
N ALA A 467 -23.58 11.11 19.17
CA ALA A 467 -22.94 11.56 20.42
C ALA A 467 -23.40 10.76 21.65
N GLY A 468 -24.62 10.19 21.61
CA GLY A 468 -25.15 9.30 22.65
C GLY A 468 -24.45 7.94 22.76
N ALA A 469 -23.73 7.52 21.71
CA ALA A 469 -23.03 6.24 21.66
C ALA A 469 -21.85 6.19 22.64
N VAL A 470 -21.03 7.25 22.67
CA VAL A 470 -19.80 7.30 23.47
C VAL A 470 -19.54 8.69 24.04
N ALA A 471 -19.56 9.75 23.22
CA ALA A 471 -19.09 11.09 23.61
C ALA A 471 -19.78 11.62 24.88
N ASN A 472 -21.11 11.54 24.95
CA ASN A 472 -21.89 12.02 26.09
C ASN A 472 -21.60 11.21 27.36
N GLN A 473 -21.53 9.88 27.23
CA GLN A 473 -21.24 8.96 28.35
C GLN A 473 -19.80 9.18 28.85
N PHE A 474 -18.84 9.36 27.93
CA PHE A 474 -17.44 9.67 28.24
C PHE A 474 -17.31 10.97 29.03
N ALA A 475 -17.93 12.06 28.57
CA ALA A 475 -17.95 13.35 29.27
C ALA A 475 -18.55 13.23 30.68
N GLN A 476 -19.64 12.48 30.82
CA GLN A 476 -20.30 12.24 32.11
C GLN A 476 -19.42 11.40 33.05
N SER A 477 -18.77 10.34 32.54
CA SER A 477 -17.84 9.50 33.30
C SER A 477 -16.60 10.26 33.77
N LEU A 478 -16.04 11.16 32.96
CA LEU A 478 -14.96 12.05 33.38
C LEU A 478 -15.41 13.00 34.50
N LYS A 479 -16.56 13.67 34.34
CA LYS A 479 -17.09 14.63 35.34
C LYS A 479 -17.51 13.98 36.66
N SER A 480 -18.01 12.75 36.62
CA SER A 480 -18.51 12.03 37.81
C SER A 480 -17.53 11.05 38.44
N GLY A 481 -16.38 10.79 37.79
CA GLY A 481 -15.41 9.76 38.19
C GLY A 481 -15.87 8.32 37.97
N THR A 482 -17.11 8.08 37.52
CA THR A 482 -17.65 6.74 37.23
C THR A 482 -16.93 6.08 36.06
N ASN A 483 -16.94 4.74 35.97
CA ASN A 483 -16.22 4.01 34.92
C ASN A 483 -16.63 4.50 33.51
N LEU A 484 -15.67 4.50 32.57
CA LEU A 484 -15.97 4.76 31.16
C LEU A 484 -16.95 3.70 30.60
N PRO A 485 -17.75 4.03 29.56
CA PRO A 485 -18.62 3.06 28.91
C PRO A 485 -17.84 1.83 28.42
N SER A 486 -18.44 0.65 28.46
CA SER A 486 -17.84 -0.62 28.02
C SER A 486 -18.36 -1.12 26.65
N THR A 487 -19.38 -0.45 26.11
CA THR A 487 -19.99 -0.70 24.79
C THR A 487 -20.34 0.64 24.12
N ILE A 488 -20.46 0.66 22.79
CA ILE A 488 -20.65 1.89 21.99
C ILE A 488 -21.90 1.87 21.10
N ASP A 489 -22.81 0.92 21.33
CA ASP A 489 -23.91 0.62 20.40
C ASP A 489 -25.23 1.38 20.64
N SER A 490 -25.35 2.15 21.72
CA SER A 490 -26.63 2.76 22.13
C SER A 490 -27.18 3.79 21.14
N ASP A 491 -26.35 4.28 20.23
CA ASP A 491 -26.68 5.26 19.18
C ASP A 491 -25.83 4.98 17.93
N ALA A 492 -25.78 3.70 17.53
CA ALA A 492 -24.99 3.19 16.42
C ALA A 492 -25.88 2.79 15.24
N LEU A 493 -25.65 3.41 14.08
CA LEU A 493 -26.34 3.12 12.83
C LEU A 493 -25.44 2.27 11.92
N LYS A 494 -25.87 1.04 11.63
CA LYS A 494 -25.25 0.23 10.56
C LYS A 494 -25.63 0.80 9.20
N LEU A 495 -24.62 1.09 8.39
CA LEU A 495 -24.77 1.66 7.06
C LEU A 495 -24.68 0.57 5.99
N SER A 496 -25.47 0.73 4.91
CA SER A 496 -25.42 -0.16 3.75
C SER A 496 -24.46 0.40 2.70
N LEU A 497 -23.65 -0.49 2.12
CA LEU A 497 -22.67 -0.21 1.10
C LEU A 497 -23.18 -0.66 -0.27
N ASN A 498 -22.87 0.09 -1.33
CA ASN A 498 -23.08 -0.34 -2.70
C ASN A 498 -21.77 -0.27 -3.49
N GLY A 499 -21.26 -1.43 -3.94
CA GLY A 499 -20.01 -1.55 -4.67
C GLY A 499 -20.02 -0.81 -6.01
N LEU A 500 -18.91 -0.13 -6.33
CA LEU A 500 -18.70 0.62 -7.56
C LEU A 500 -17.22 0.61 -7.96
N SER A 501 -16.95 0.41 -9.25
CA SER A 501 -15.61 0.48 -9.84
C SER A 501 -15.70 0.93 -11.30
N SER A 502 -14.69 1.66 -11.78
CA SER A 502 -14.56 1.98 -13.19
C SER A 502 -14.00 0.79 -14.00
N PRO A 503 -14.02 0.85 -15.35
CA PRO A 503 -13.15 0.03 -16.18
C PRO A 503 -11.67 0.29 -15.88
N VAL A 504 -10.83 -0.71 -16.13
CA VAL A 504 -9.38 -0.66 -15.91
C VAL A 504 -8.67 -0.28 -17.21
N PHE A 505 -7.75 0.66 -17.11
CA PHE A 505 -6.87 1.09 -18.19
C PHE A 505 -5.39 1.03 -17.79
N GLN A 506 -4.50 1.00 -18.78
CA GLN A 506 -3.06 1.16 -18.66
C GLN A 506 -2.60 2.03 -19.83
N ASN A 507 -2.05 3.21 -19.54
CA ASN A 507 -1.56 4.16 -20.56
C ASN A 507 -2.54 4.39 -21.74
N GLY A 508 -3.82 4.62 -21.42
CA GLY A 508 -4.88 4.84 -22.42
C GLY A 508 -5.44 3.59 -23.10
N LYS A 509 -4.97 2.38 -22.74
CA LYS A 509 -5.43 1.10 -23.30
C LYS A 509 -6.33 0.40 -22.31
N SER A 510 -7.44 -0.18 -22.76
CA SER A 510 -8.36 -0.91 -21.87
C SER A 510 -7.80 -2.30 -21.50
N LEU A 511 -8.09 -2.78 -20.29
CA LEU A 511 -7.76 -4.13 -19.81
C LEU A 511 -9.05 -4.86 -19.43
N PRO A 512 -9.75 -5.51 -20.37
CA PRO A 512 -11.03 -6.15 -20.11
C PRO A 512 -10.96 -7.24 -19.05
N SER A 513 -9.90 -8.05 -19.03
CA SER A 513 -9.71 -9.12 -18.04
C SER A 513 -9.57 -8.58 -16.61
N LEU A 514 -8.78 -7.52 -16.40
CA LEU A 514 -8.70 -6.86 -15.10
C LEU A 514 -10.00 -6.14 -14.73
N THR A 515 -10.67 -5.52 -15.71
CA THR A 515 -11.99 -4.91 -15.51
C THR A 515 -13.02 -5.91 -15.00
N THR A 516 -13.03 -7.14 -15.53
CA THR A 516 -13.91 -8.21 -15.04
C THR A 516 -13.52 -8.69 -13.63
N ILE A 517 -12.23 -8.89 -13.36
CA ILE A 517 -11.76 -9.44 -12.06
C ILE A 517 -11.91 -8.42 -10.92
N LEU A 518 -11.64 -7.14 -11.18
CA LEU A 518 -11.69 -6.05 -10.20
C LEU A 518 -13.07 -5.37 -10.11
N ASN A 519 -14.10 -5.93 -10.76
CA ASN A 519 -15.45 -5.38 -10.74
C ASN A 519 -16.07 -5.44 -9.33
N ALA A 520 -16.24 -4.27 -8.72
CA ALA A 520 -16.81 -4.12 -7.39
C ALA A 520 -18.21 -4.73 -7.30
N SER A 521 -18.47 -5.40 -6.18
CA SER A 521 -19.71 -6.11 -5.91
C SER A 521 -20.24 -5.76 -4.51
N THR A 522 -21.54 -5.52 -4.44
CA THR A 522 -22.26 -5.38 -3.16
C THR A 522 -22.45 -6.77 -2.54
N LEU A 523 -21.97 -6.96 -1.31
CA LEU A 523 -21.96 -8.24 -0.61
C LEU A 523 -22.84 -8.17 0.66
N ASN A 524 -23.27 -9.33 1.15
CA ASN A 524 -24.02 -9.48 2.41
C ASN A 524 -25.19 -8.50 2.57
N SER A 525 -26.00 -8.33 1.51
CA SER A 525 -27.13 -7.40 1.45
C SER A 525 -26.78 -5.94 1.79
N GLY A 526 -25.57 -5.49 1.41
CA GLY A 526 -25.05 -4.16 1.70
C GLY A 526 -24.19 -4.09 2.98
N GLY A 527 -24.11 -5.16 3.77
CA GLY A 527 -23.22 -5.19 4.95
C GLY A 527 -21.72 -5.25 4.63
N ALA A 528 -21.34 -5.48 3.36
CA ALA A 528 -19.96 -5.54 2.90
C ALA A 528 -19.84 -5.18 1.41
N TYR A 529 -18.62 -4.88 0.96
CA TYR A 529 -18.29 -4.82 -0.47
C TYR A 529 -16.96 -5.52 -0.76
N GLY A 530 -16.74 -5.84 -2.03
CA GLY A 530 -15.52 -6.51 -2.48
C GLY A 530 -15.68 -7.08 -3.88
N LEU A 531 -15.04 -8.21 -4.14
CA LEU A 531 -15.00 -8.87 -5.45
C LEU A 531 -15.68 -10.25 -5.39
N ASN A 532 -16.39 -10.61 -6.45
CA ASN A 532 -16.77 -12.01 -6.72
C ASN A 532 -15.67 -12.63 -7.58
N LEU A 533 -15.19 -13.80 -7.19
CA LEU A 533 -14.01 -14.46 -7.73
C LEU A 533 -14.36 -15.84 -8.32
N THR A 534 -13.47 -16.40 -9.14
CA THR A 534 -13.74 -17.60 -9.94
C THR A 534 -13.64 -18.93 -9.18
N SER A 535 -12.96 -18.96 -8.03
CA SER A 535 -12.70 -20.16 -7.23
C SER A 535 -12.67 -19.84 -5.74
N ALA A 536 -13.04 -20.79 -4.88
CA ALA A 536 -13.07 -20.62 -3.42
C ALA A 536 -11.74 -21.03 -2.75
N ASN A 537 -11.44 -20.45 -1.58
CA ASN A 537 -10.29 -20.76 -0.72
C ASN A 537 -8.93 -20.79 -1.46
N THR A 538 -8.76 -19.96 -2.50
CA THR A 538 -7.67 -20.06 -3.47
C THR A 538 -6.99 -18.71 -3.65
N LEU A 539 -5.66 -18.73 -3.78
CA LEU A 539 -4.87 -17.57 -4.17
C LEU A 539 -4.96 -17.38 -5.69
N ILE A 540 -5.67 -16.35 -6.13
CA ILE A 540 -5.92 -16.06 -7.55
C ILE A 540 -4.87 -15.04 -8.01
N LYS A 541 -3.99 -15.48 -8.93
CA LYS A 541 -3.06 -14.60 -9.62
C LYS A 541 -3.81 -13.75 -10.64
N LEU A 542 -3.55 -12.45 -10.67
CA LEU A 542 -3.99 -11.59 -11.76
C LEU A 542 -3.15 -11.89 -13.01
N PRO A 543 -3.68 -11.72 -14.24
CA PRO A 543 -2.90 -11.83 -15.45
C PRO A 543 -1.70 -10.87 -15.43
N GLN A 544 -0.51 -11.40 -15.66
CA GLN A 544 0.72 -10.61 -15.60
C GLN A 544 1.08 -9.99 -16.96
N TYR A 545 0.88 -10.74 -18.04
CA TYR A 545 1.32 -10.38 -19.39
C TYR A 545 0.15 -10.02 -20.29
N PHE A 546 0.31 -8.95 -21.08
CA PHE A 546 -0.72 -8.47 -22.01
C PHE A 546 -0.11 -8.13 -23.36
N GLN A 547 -0.84 -8.43 -24.44
CA GLN A 547 -0.55 -7.99 -25.79
C GLN A 547 -1.49 -6.86 -26.18
N GLU A 548 -0.98 -5.80 -26.80
CA GLU A 548 -1.82 -4.71 -27.31
C GLU A 548 -2.33 -5.01 -28.73
N GLN A 549 -3.62 -4.79 -28.94
CA GLN A 549 -4.24 -4.75 -30.26
C GLN A 549 -5.42 -3.77 -30.25
N ASN A 550 -5.48 -2.86 -31.22
CA ASN A 550 -6.61 -1.94 -31.42
C ASN A 550 -7.04 -1.14 -30.17
N GLY A 551 -6.09 -0.72 -29.32
CA GLY A 551 -6.36 0.03 -28.08
C GLY A 551 -6.77 -0.84 -26.87
N ILE A 552 -6.74 -2.17 -27.02
CA ILE A 552 -7.05 -3.15 -25.98
C ILE A 552 -5.77 -3.90 -25.60
N ARG A 553 -5.51 -4.08 -24.31
CA ARG A 553 -4.46 -4.96 -23.78
C ARG A 553 -5.09 -6.26 -23.30
N THR A 554 -4.96 -7.31 -24.12
CA THR A 554 -5.52 -8.64 -23.87
C THR A 554 -4.51 -9.49 -23.12
N ALA A 555 -4.95 -10.18 -22.07
CA ALA A 555 -4.08 -11.08 -21.31
C ALA A 555 -3.58 -12.25 -22.18
N VAL A 556 -2.29 -12.56 -22.12
CA VAL A 556 -1.64 -13.63 -22.90
C VAL A 556 -0.75 -14.52 -22.02
N PRO A 557 -0.48 -15.77 -22.40
CA PRO A 557 0.47 -16.64 -21.69
C PRO A 557 1.91 -16.11 -21.74
N GLU A 558 2.71 -16.42 -20.72
CA GLU A 558 4.14 -16.08 -20.72
C GLU A 558 4.91 -16.69 -21.91
N SER A 559 4.48 -17.86 -22.40
CA SER A 559 5.10 -18.51 -23.54
C SER A 559 5.01 -17.73 -24.85
N THR A 560 4.12 -16.74 -24.97
CA THR A 560 3.91 -15.94 -26.19
C THR A 560 4.56 -14.56 -26.15
N VAL A 561 5.21 -14.16 -25.04
CA VAL A 561 5.85 -12.83 -24.93
C VAL A 561 7.35 -12.86 -25.26
N PRO A 562 7.96 -11.73 -25.64
CA PRO A 562 9.40 -11.63 -25.87
C PRO A 562 10.24 -12.01 -24.65
N GLN A 563 11.42 -12.60 -24.89
CA GLN A 563 12.26 -13.11 -23.81
C GLN A 563 12.72 -12.00 -22.84
N SER A 564 13.04 -10.81 -23.35
CA SER A 564 13.43 -9.65 -22.53
C SER A 564 12.33 -9.23 -21.53
N LEU A 565 11.05 -9.40 -21.90
CA LEU A 565 9.93 -9.10 -21.00
C LEU A 565 9.79 -10.16 -19.90
N LYS A 566 10.07 -11.43 -20.18
CA LYS A 566 10.06 -12.50 -19.15
C LYS A 566 11.15 -12.27 -18.10
N GLU A 567 12.35 -11.91 -18.56
CA GLU A 567 13.52 -11.66 -17.72
C GLU A 567 13.44 -10.36 -16.91
N ALA A 568 12.64 -9.38 -17.34
CA ALA A 568 12.42 -8.13 -16.63
C ALA A 568 11.83 -8.36 -15.23
N SER A 569 12.50 -7.85 -14.20
CA SER A 569 12.16 -8.12 -12.80
C SER A 569 11.81 -6.85 -12.03
N PHE A 570 10.77 -6.93 -11.21
CA PHE A 570 10.37 -5.87 -10.31
C PHE A 570 11.17 -6.00 -9.01
N GLU A 571 12.19 -5.17 -8.83
CA GLU A 571 13.02 -5.18 -7.64
C GLU A 571 12.49 -4.23 -6.55
N PRO A 572 12.76 -4.50 -5.26
CA PRO A 572 12.34 -3.65 -4.16
C PRO A 572 13.23 -2.40 -4.04
N THR A 573 12.64 -1.25 -3.71
CA THR A 573 13.39 -0.10 -3.19
C THR A 573 13.55 -0.24 -1.67
N SER A 574 14.52 -1.03 -1.23
CA SER A 574 14.98 -0.98 0.17
C SER A 574 16.21 -0.08 0.26
N VAL A 575 16.20 0.88 1.17
CA VAL A 575 17.41 1.64 1.56
C VAL A 575 17.83 1.13 2.94
N PRO A 576 18.62 0.04 3.06
CA PRO A 576 18.92 -0.61 4.34
C PRO A 576 19.74 0.26 5.31
N THR A 577 20.21 1.43 4.87
CA THR A 577 20.90 2.44 5.67
C THR A 577 19.99 3.55 6.19
N PHE A 578 18.71 3.58 5.80
CA PHE A 578 17.78 4.60 6.29
C PHE A 578 17.50 4.42 7.78
N VAL A 579 17.32 5.55 8.48
CA VAL A 579 17.00 5.61 9.91
C VAL A 579 16.01 6.74 10.12
N TYR A 580 14.84 6.43 10.68
CA TYR A 580 14.02 7.43 11.36
C TYR A 580 14.65 7.69 12.73
N GLU A 581 14.99 8.95 13.02
CA GLU A 581 15.57 9.38 14.29
C GLU A 581 14.71 10.50 14.87
N SER A 582 14.38 10.46 16.17
CA SER A 582 13.61 11.53 16.81
C SER A 582 14.34 12.87 16.75
N PRO A 583 13.63 13.99 16.57
CA PRO A 583 14.27 15.29 16.43
C PRO A 583 14.80 15.78 17.77
N ASN A 584 15.95 16.46 17.77
CA ASN A 584 16.69 16.88 18.98
C ASN A 584 15.83 17.56 20.06
N TRP A 585 14.77 18.29 19.69
CA TRP A 585 13.87 18.96 20.64
C TRP A 585 13.08 17.99 21.54
N TRP A 586 12.98 16.71 21.18
CA TRP A 586 12.43 15.66 22.03
C TRP A 586 13.24 15.43 23.30
N GLY A 587 14.55 15.72 23.28
CA GLY A 587 15.44 15.58 24.44
C GLY A 587 15.04 16.47 25.62
N SER A 588 14.27 17.55 25.38
CA SER A 588 13.70 18.40 26.43
C SER A 588 12.45 17.82 27.10
N SER A 589 11.91 16.70 26.60
CA SER A 589 10.68 16.07 27.11
C SER A 589 11.04 15.04 28.20
N PRO A 590 10.49 15.14 29.43
CA PRO A 590 10.84 14.23 30.52
C PRO A 590 10.49 12.76 30.24
N THR A 591 11.50 11.92 30.06
CA THR A 591 11.36 10.45 29.97
C THR A 591 11.27 9.82 31.35
N ALA A 592 10.34 8.89 31.56
CA ALA A 592 10.21 8.11 32.79
C ALA A 592 11.06 6.82 32.79
N SER A 593 11.72 6.48 31.67
CA SER A 593 12.43 5.21 31.51
C SER A 593 13.70 5.32 30.65
N PRO A 594 14.60 4.33 30.70
CA PRO A 594 15.61 4.10 29.66
C PRO A 594 14.96 3.74 28.31
N THR A 595 15.80 3.62 27.28
CA THR A 595 15.42 3.09 25.96
C THR A 595 15.10 1.59 26.03
N PHE A 596 14.01 1.19 25.36
CA PHE A 596 13.63 -0.18 25.07
C PHE A 596 13.75 -0.45 23.57
N ASN A 597 13.88 -1.72 23.20
CA ASN A 597 13.98 -2.16 21.81
C ASN A 597 12.84 -3.12 21.48
N ALA A 598 12.32 -3.00 20.25
CA ALA A 598 11.39 -3.93 19.63
C ALA A 598 11.87 -4.26 18.20
N GLN A 599 11.39 -5.37 17.65
CA GLN A 599 11.75 -5.80 16.29
C GLN A 599 10.49 -6.25 15.55
N LEU A 600 10.33 -5.73 14.33
CA LEU A 600 9.12 -5.86 13.54
C LEU A 600 9.26 -6.89 12.41
N ASN A 601 8.13 -7.35 11.88
CA ASN A 601 8.01 -8.34 10.81
C ASN A 601 8.41 -7.81 9.43
N ASP A 602 8.57 -6.49 9.27
CA ASP A 602 9.14 -5.84 8.09
C ASP A 602 10.68 -5.84 8.07
N GLY A 603 11.31 -6.43 9.09
CA GLY A 603 12.77 -6.49 9.26
C GLY A 603 13.36 -5.30 10.02
N SER A 604 12.58 -4.25 10.32
CA SER A 604 13.05 -3.10 11.09
C SER A 604 13.16 -3.38 12.59
N SER A 605 14.05 -2.64 13.24
CA SER A 605 14.15 -2.52 14.70
C SER A 605 13.71 -1.13 15.13
N VAL A 606 13.09 -1.04 16.29
CA VAL A 606 12.49 0.19 16.83
C VAL A 606 13.00 0.42 18.25
N GLU A 607 13.52 1.61 18.52
CA GLU A 607 13.78 2.07 19.89
C GLU A 607 12.61 2.95 20.38
N TYR A 608 12.21 2.76 21.63
CA TYR A 608 11.14 3.52 22.25
C TYR A 608 11.42 3.81 23.72
N LYS A 609 10.79 4.85 24.27
CA LYS A 609 10.90 5.26 25.68
C LYS A 609 9.51 5.48 26.27
N TRP A 610 9.37 5.26 27.57
CA TRP A 610 8.14 5.56 28.29
C TRP A 610 8.16 7.01 28.77
N TYR A 611 7.13 7.75 28.41
CA TYR A 611 6.86 9.09 28.89
C TYR A 611 5.63 9.05 29.78
N LYS A 612 5.58 9.88 30.82
CA LYS A 612 4.29 10.21 31.43
C LYS A 612 3.43 10.85 30.35
N PHE A 613 2.13 10.52 30.30
CA PHE A 613 1.29 10.87 29.15
C PHE A 613 1.33 12.36 28.79
N VAL A 614 1.29 13.27 29.77
CA VAL A 614 1.40 14.73 29.55
C VAL A 614 2.81 15.26 29.28
N ASP A 615 3.84 14.44 29.49
CA ASP A 615 5.24 14.76 29.24
C ASP A 615 5.74 14.14 27.91
N GLN A 616 4.87 13.50 27.14
CA GLN A 616 5.21 12.98 25.80
C GLN A 616 5.57 14.14 24.84
N PRO A 617 6.52 13.95 23.90
CA PRO A 617 7.04 15.04 23.07
C PRO A 617 5.96 15.81 22.30
N ALA A 618 5.00 15.09 21.70
CA ALA A 618 3.95 15.70 20.88
C ALA A 618 3.03 16.68 21.63
N LEU A 619 2.94 16.60 22.97
CA LEU A 619 2.19 17.54 23.80
C LEU A 619 3.00 18.79 24.20
N GLN A 620 4.32 18.78 24.10
CA GLN A 620 5.16 19.86 24.64
C GLN A 620 5.01 21.19 23.89
N ARG A 621 4.41 21.21 22.70
CA ARG A 621 4.07 22.44 21.97
C ARG A 621 2.88 23.22 22.52
N PHE A 622 2.02 22.58 23.33
CA PHE A 622 0.82 23.23 23.88
C PHE A 622 1.06 23.90 25.23
N GLU A 623 2.29 23.79 25.76
CA GLU A 623 2.79 24.47 26.97
C GLU A 623 1.89 24.31 28.20
N LEU A 624 1.22 23.15 28.28
CA LEU A 624 0.15 22.79 29.21
C LEU A 624 0.36 23.35 30.63
N ASN A 625 -0.60 24.15 31.10
CA ASN A 625 -0.59 24.65 32.47
C ASN A 625 -0.89 23.52 33.49
N ALA A 626 -0.68 23.78 34.78
CA ALA A 626 -0.81 22.75 35.83
C ALA A 626 -2.19 22.07 35.86
N THR A 627 -3.27 22.82 35.61
CA THR A 627 -4.65 22.31 35.59
C THR A 627 -4.91 21.47 34.34
N GLU A 628 -4.46 21.91 33.17
CA GLU A 628 -4.55 21.16 31.92
C GLU A 628 -3.76 19.85 32.03
N LYS A 629 -2.52 19.89 32.53
CA LYS A 629 -1.72 18.68 32.79
C LYS A 629 -2.44 17.72 33.73
N ALA A 630 -2.97 18.19 34.85
CA ALA A 630 -3.67 17.33 35.80
C ALA A 630 -4.91 16.65 35.18
N ASN A 631 -5.75 17.42 34.48
CA ASN A 631 -6.98 16.91 33.89
C ASN A 631 -6.72 15.95 32.72
N LEU A 632 -5.81 16.32 31.82
CA LEU A 632 -5.47 15.55 30.63
C LEU A 632 -4.75 14.24 31.02
N GLN A 633 -3.88 14.27 32.02
CA GLN A 633 -3.30 13.08 32.65
C GLN A 633 -4.37 12.15 33.24
N ALA A 634 -5.28 12.68 34.05
CA ALA A 634 -6.33 11.88 34.69
C ALA A 634 -7.28 11.22 33.67
N ALA A 635 -7.59 11.90 32.56
CA ALA A 635 -8.36 11.32 31.47
C ALA A 635 -7.62 10.13 30.80
N ALA A 636 -6.32 10.27 30.51
CA ALA A 636 -5.54 9.18 29.93
C ALA A 636 -5.37 8.00 30.89
N GLU A 637 -5.10 8.25 32.17
CA GLU A 637 -5.07 7.21 33.21
C GLU A 637 -6.39 6.42 33.24
N LYS A 638 -7.52 7.13 33.14
CA LYS A 638 -8.84 6.52 33.10
C LYS A 638 -9.09 5.73 31.81
N MET A 639 -8.71 6.25 30.64
CA MET A 639 -8.82 5.54 29.36
C MET A 639 -7.96 4.27 29.36
N GLN A 640 -6.71 4.34 29.83
CA GLN A 640 -5.82 3.20 29.91
C GLN A 640 -6.33 2.13 30.90
N LYS A 641 -6.94 2.55 32.01
CA LYS A 641 -7.50 1.63 33.03
C LYS A 641 -8.82 0.99 32.58
N ASP A 642 -9.81 1.81 32.23
CA ASP A 642 -11.18 1.35 31.99
C ASP A 642 -11.34 0.72 30.59
N TRP A 643 -10.48 1.08 29.63
CA TRP A 643 -10.52 0.53 28.26
C TRP A 643 -9.42 -0.49 27.92
N ALA A 644 -8.56 -0.86 28.87
CA ALA A 644 -7.64 -1.98 28.70
C ALA A 644 -8.39 -3.26 28.28
N LYS A 645 -8.14 -3.73 27.05
CA LYS A 645 -8.78 -4.93 26.45
C LYS A 645 -10.31 -4.84 26.38
N SER A 646 -10.83 -3.62 26.29
CA SER A 646 -12.27 -3.37 26.23
C SER A 646 -12.94 -4.02 25.01
N GLN A 647 -14.23 -4.33 25.16
CA GLN A 647 -15.08 -4.85 24.10
C GLN A 647 -15.92 -3.73 23.45
N LEU A 648 -15.40 -2.48 23.45
CA LEU A 648 -16.05 -1.32 22.84
C LEU A 648 -16.43 -1.62 21.38
N ILE A 649 -15.46 -2.05 20.59
CA ILE A 649 -15.66 -2.48 19.21
C ILE A 649 -16.06 -3.97 19.23
N LYS A 650 -17.25 -4.28 18.71
CA LYS A 650 -17.73 -5.66 18.48
C LYS A 650 -16.92 -6.35 17.39
N ASP A 651 -16.77 -7.68 17.50
CA ASP A 651 -16.19 -8.53 16.45
C ASP A 651 -16.91 -8.35 15.09
N PRO A 652 -16.23 -8.59 13.95
CA PRO A 652 -16.83 -8.49 12.63
C PRO A 652 -17.98 -9.50 12.46
N SER A 653 -18.96 -9.18 11.61
CA SER A 653 -20.13 -10.05 11.34
C SER A 653 -19.78 -11.41 10.76
N SER A 654 -18.63 -11.53 10.06
CA SER A 654 -18.01 -12.82 9.72
C SER A 654 -16.52 -12.63 9.37
N GLY A 655 -15.79 -13.74 9.23
CA GLY A 655 -14.34 -13.77 9.05
C GLY A 655 -13.58 -13.70 10.37
N SER A 656 -12.25 -13.76 10.29
CA SER A 656 -11.34 -13.61 11.44
C SER A 656 -10.87 -12.16 11.60
N LEU A 657 -10.39 -11.84 12.81
CA LEU A 657 -9.58 -10.65 13.07
C LEU A 657 -8.12 -10.93 12.68
N THR A 658 -7.41 -9.92 12.18
CA THR A 658 -5.95 -9.95 12.05
C THR A 658 -5.30 -9.85 13.43
N ASN A 659 -3.99 -10.05 13.52
CA ASN A 659 -3.20 -9.78 14.71
C ASN A 659 -2.14 -8.72 14.38
N PHE A 660 -1.94 -7.74 15.26
CA PHE A 660 -0.72 -6.93 15.19
C PHE A 660 0.51 -7.81 15.35
N ASP A 661 1.58 -7.39 14.70
CA ASP A 661 2.90 -7.91 14.99
C ASP A 661 3.19 -7.86 16.49
N SER A 662 3.71 -8.97 17.03
CA SER A 662 4.20 -9.08 18.40
C SER A 662 5.17 -7.98 18.81
N GLY A 663 5.97 -7.45 17.87
CA GLY A 663 6.93 -6.37 18.12
C GLY A 663 6.27 -5.02 18.39
N LEU A 664 5.03 -4.80 17.92
CA LEU A 664 4.28 -3.58 18.22
C LEU A 664 3.66 -3.60 19.62
N LEU A 665 3.34 -4.78 20.15
CA LEU A 665 2.61 -4.92 21.40
C LEU A 665 3.58 -5.00 22.59
N VAL A 666 3.58 -3.95 23.41
CA VAL A 666 4.53 -3.79 24.51
C VAL A 666 3.85 -3.97 25.87
N THR A 667 4.59 -4.52 26.83
CA THR A 667 4.15 -4.60 28.23
C THR A 667 4.71 -3.39 28.99
N PRO A 668 3.89 -2.60 29.69
CA PRO A 668 4.37 -1.54 30.57
C PRO A 668 5.35 -2.07 31.63
N PRO A 669 6.48 -1.37 31.87
CA PRO A 669 7.34 -1.61 33.03
C PRO A 669 6.60 -1.37 34.34
N SER A 670 7.10 -1.98 35.42
CA SER A 670 6.56 -1.80 36.77
C SER A 670 6.59 -0.34 37.20
N GLY A 671 5.45 0.18 37.67
CA GLY A 671 5.25 1.59 38.02
C GLY A 671 4.84 2.49 36.85
N LEU A 672 4.85 1.98 35.61
CA LEU A 672 4.48 2.71 34.40
C LEU A 672 3.20 2.14 33.74
N GLU A 673 2.44 1.29 34.44
CA GLU A 673 1.29 0.57 33.88
C GLU A 673 0.11 1.47 33.51
N ILE A 674 -0.06 2.61 34.20
CA ILE A 674 -1.17 3.55 34.02
C ILE A 674 -0.62 4.98 34.08
N GLY A 675 -1.04 5.82 33.13
CA GLY A 675 -0.62 7.21 33.01
C GLY A 675 0.63 7.44 32.16
N TYR A 676 1.13 6.42 31.47
CA TYR A 676 2.35 6.48 30.66
C TYR A 676 2.12 5.92 29.25
N VAL A 677 2.95 6.34 28.30
CA VAL A 677 2.88 5.90 26.90
C VAL A 677 4.28 5.57 26.34
N PRO A 678 4.41 4.51 25.53
CA PRO A 678 5.66 4.12 24.87
C PRO A 678 5.78 4.86 23.52
N ILE A 679 6.62 5.89 23.46
CA ILE A 679 6.86 6.68 22.25
C ILE A 679 8.10 6.17 21.52
N VAL A 680 7.96 5.91 20.21
CA VAL A 680 9.06 5.52 19.32
C VAL A 680 10.01 6.70 19.11
N VAL A 681 11.29 6.50 19.42
CA VAL A 681 12.35 7.50 19.24
C VAL A 681 13.29 7.20 18.07
N LYS A 682 13.30 5.96 17.56
CA LYS A 682 14.13 5.56 16.41
C LYS A 682 13.51 4.36 15.70
N GLN A 683 13.65 4.26 14.38
CA GLN A 683 13.40 3.04 13.60
C GLN A 683 14.46 2.88 12.52
N TYR A 684 15.11 1.72 12.46
CA TYR A 684 16.25 1.42 11.60
C TYR A 684 16.19 -0.01 11.08
N TYR A 685 16.98 -0.36 10.06
CA TYR A 685 17.03 -1.74 9.55
C TYR A 685 17.65 -2.68 10.61
N GLY A 686 16.93 -3.74 10.99
CA GLY A 686 17.40 -4.73 11.96
C GLY A 686 18.09 -5.93 11.31
N SER A 687 18.78 -6.74 12.11
CA SER A 687 19.10 -8.12 11.68
C SER A 687 17.78 -8.88 11.49
N PRO A 688 17.47 -9.46 10.31
CA PRO A 688 16.17 -10.06 10.07
C PRO A 688 15.78 -11.07 11.16
N LYS A 689 14.55 -10.97 11.68
CA LYS A 689 13.93 -12.14 12.31
C LYS A 689 13.97 -13.28 11.29
N ASN A 690 14.23 -14.49 11.75
CA ASN A 690 13.92 -15.68 10.96
C ASN A 690 12.39 -15.77 10.83
N THR A 691 11.84 -15.05 9.85
CA THR A 691 10.40 -14.98 9.59
C THR A 691 9.91 -16.38 9.25
N PRO A 692 8.98 -16.94 10.03
CA PRO A 692 8.39 -18.23 9.68
C PRO A 692 7.77 -18.15 8.29
N THR A 693 8.07 -19.12 7.43
CA THR A 693 7.39 -19.29 6.14
C THR A 693 5.87 -19.21 6.38
N PRO A 694 5.10 -18.46 5.54
CA PRO A 694 3.67 -18.25 5.77
C PRO A 694 2.97 -19.58 6.03
N THR A 695 2.54 -19.73 7.29
CA THR A 695 1.98 -20.99 7.74
C THR A 695 0.57 -21.08 7.20
N THR A 696 0.38 -21.88 6.15
CA THR A 696 -0.95 -22.31 5.77
C THR A 696 -1.56 -23.01 6.98
N SER A 697 -2.50 -22.34 7.64
CA SER A 697 -3.32 -22.95 8.67
C SER A 697 -4.12 -24.05 8.00
N LYS A 698 -3.60 -25.28 8.04
CA LYS A 698 -4.31 -26.45 7.55
C LYS A 698 -5.60 -26.52 8.35
N SER A 699 -6.73 -26.29 7.68
CA SER A 699 -8.03 -26.81 8.11
C SER A 699 -7.80 -28.25 8.61
N PRO A 700 -8.34 -28.66 9.77
CA PRO A 700 -7.92 -29.87 10.47
C PRO A 700 -8.19 -31.13 9.66
N THR A 701 -7.26 -31.48 8.78
CA THR A 701 -7.21 -32.75 8.08
C THR A 701 -6.92 -33.83 9.13
N PRO A 702 -7.74 -34.90 9.20
CA PRO A 702 -7.61 -35.90 10.25
C PRO A 702 -6.21 -36.51 10.26
N THR A 703 -5.62 -36.60 11.46
CA THR A 703 -4.32 -37.23 11.67
C THR A 703 -4.32 -38.64 11.07
N PRO A 704 -3.38 -38.98 10.18
CA PRO A 704 -3.28 -40.34 9.65
C PRO A 704 -2.95 -41.30 10.80
N THR A 705 -3.75 -42.35 10.94
CA THR A 705 -3.46 -43.45 11.87
C THR A 705 -2.10 -44.04 11.52
N PRO A 706 -1.15 -44.18 12.47
CA PRO A 706 0.12 -44.82 12.19
C PRO A 706 -0.10 -46.30 11.87
N THR A 707 0.35 -46.72 10.69
CA THR A 707 0.50 -48.13 10.33
C THR A 707 1.48 -48.80 11.30
N PRO A 708 1.12 -49.91 11.96
CA PRO A 708 2.06 -50.61 12.85
C PRO A 708 3.12 -51.38 12.05
N THR A 709 4.39 -51.05 12.28
CA THR A 709 5.54 -51.87 11.85
C THR A 709 5.57 -53.18 12.65
N ALA A 710 5.89 -54.30 11.98
CA ALA A 710 5.82 -55.64 12.57
C ALA A 710 7.08 -56.08 13.32
N THR A 711 6.87 -56.84 14.40
CA THR A 711 7.85 -57.74 15.06
C THR A 711 7.06 -58.91 15.68
N PRO A 712 7.68 -60.08 16.00
CA PRO A 712 7.27 -61.32 15.34
C PRO A 712 6.29 -62.17 16.18
N THR A 713 5.35 -62.82 15.50
CA THR A 713 4.43 -63.79 16.11
C THR A 713 5.08 -65.17 16.23
N ALA A 714 5.20 -65.70 17.45
CA ALA A 714 5.34 -67.14 17.67
C ALA A 714 3.97 -67.83 17.49
N THR A 715 3.94 -68.91 16.72
CA THR A 715 2.72 -69.53 16.16
C THR A 715 1.94 -70.40 17.16
N PRO A 716 0.59 -70.30 17.16
CA PRO A 716 -0.27 -71.48 17.27
C PRO A 716 -1.04 -71.74 15.96
N LYS A 717 -1.27 -73.02 15.62
CA LYS A 717 -1.51 -73.47 14.23
C LYS A 717 -2.90 -73.10 13.63
N ASN A 718 -2.85 -72.49 12.45
CA ASN A 718 -3.80 -72.55 11.32
C ASN A 718 -5.22 -71.92 11.41
N SER A 719 -5.25 -70.60 11.14
CA SER A 719 -6.10 -69.90 10.14
C SER A 719 -7.63 -69.87 10.23
N PRO A 720 -8.20 -68.65 10.40
CA PRO A 720 -9.50 -68.27 9.80
C PRO A 720 -9.47 -66.90 9.09
N SER A 721 -10.53 -66.58 8.32
CA SER A 721 -10.77 -65.26 7.70
C SER A 721 -12.14 -64.69 8.12
N PRO A 722 -12.27 -63.41 8.52
CA PRO A 722 -13.50 -62.85 9.08
C PRO A 722 -14.37 -62.03 8.11
N LYS A 723 -15.64 -61.83 8.50
CA LYS A 723 -16.69 -61.06 7.79
C LYS A 723 -17.02 -59.77 8.56
N VAL A 724 -17.48 -58.73 7.87
CA VAL A 724 -17.73 -57.37 8.43
C VAL A 724 -19.03 -57.28 9.25
N THR A 725 -19.06 -56.50 10.34
CA THR A 725 -20.28 -56.04 11.04
C THR A 725 -20.06 -54.65 11.69
N VAL A 726 -21.13 -53.86 11.88
CA VAL A 726 -21.15 -52.45 12.30
C VAL A 726 -21.31 -52.31 13.84
N THR A 727 -20.82 -51.19 14.43
CA THR A 727 -20.80 -50.94 15.90
C THR A 727 -21.44 -49.57 16.25
N PRO A 728 -22.17 -49.41 17.39
CA PRO A 728 -23.06 -48.26 17.62
C PRO A 728 -22.48 -47.05 18.41
N ASN A 729 -23.26 -45.96 18.42
CA ASN A 729 -22.91 -44.62 18.91
C ASN A 729 -23.10 -44.44 20.44
N VAL A 730 -22.17 -43.76 21.13
CA VAL A 730 -22.13 -43.67 22.62
C VAL A 730 -22.36 -42.24 23.13
N LYS A 731 -23.34 -42.05 24.02
CA LYS A 731 -23.71 -40.74 24.60
C LYS A 731 -22.70 -40.24 25.64
N LYS A 732 -22.50 -38.91 25.71
CA LYS A 732 -21.68 -38.21 26.72
C LYS A 732 -22.57 -37.66 27.85
N LEU A 733 -22.05 -37.66 29.07
CA LEU A 733 -22.67 -37.15 30.31
C LEU A 733 -21.93 -35.91 30.83
N THR A 734 -22.63 -35.06 31.58
CA THR A 734 -22.08 -33.80 32.11
C THR A 734 -22.19 -33.73 33.63
N ILE A 735 -21.13 -33.31 34.32
CA ILE A 735 -21.11 -33.08 35.77
C ILE A 735 -20.61 -31.68 36.12
N ASN A 736 -21.00 -31.18 37.29
CA ASN A 736 -20.43 -29.97 37.89
C ASN A 736 -19.44 -30.34 39.00
N CYS A 737 -18.31 -29.67 39.04
CA CYS A 737 -17.19 -29.87 39.96
C CYS A 737 -16.89 -28.56 40.70
N VAL A 738 -16.67 -28.60 42.00
CA VAL A 738 -16.55 -27.41 42.86
C VAL A 738 -15.27 -27.41 43.71
N LYS A 739 -14.68 -26.22 43.86
CA LYS A 739 -13.54 -25.94 44.76
C LYS A 739 -13.73 -24.55 45.38
N GLY A 740 -14.14 -24.50 46.65
CA GLY A 740 -14.59 -23.24 47.26
C GLY A 740 -15.80 -22.66 46.50
N LYS A 741 -15.74 -21.37 46.14
CA LYS A 741 -16.77 -20.70 45.33
C LYS A 741 -16.68 -21.00 43.82
N LEU A 742 -15.62 -21.64 43.34
CA LEU A 742 -15.42 -21.92 41.91
C LEU A 742 -16.18 -23.18 41.47
N ILE A 743 -16.93 -23.08 40.36
CA ILE A 743 -17.68 -24.18 39.75
C ILE A 743 -17.18 -24.41 38.31
N LYS A 744 -16.88 -25.66 37.94
CA LYS A 744 -16.45 -26.07 36.60
C LYS A 744 -17.30 -27.22 36.08
N LYS A 745 -17.80 -27.12 34.85
CA LYS A 745 -18.67 -28.11 34.20
C LYS A 745 -17.86 -28.99 33.24
N ILE A 746 -18.00 -30.31 33.32
CA ILE A 746 -17.18 -31.31 32.60
C ILE A 746 -18.09 -32.30 31.86
N THR A 747 -17.94 -32.42 30.54
CA THR A 747 -18.74 -33.31 29.67
C THR A 747 -17.86 -34.39 29.03
N ALA A 748 -18.13 -35.66 29.28
CA ALA A 748 -17.42 -36.81 28.69
C ALA A 748 -18.28 -38.08 28.76
N VAL A 749 -17.86 -39.19 28.13
CA VAL A 749 -18.58 -40.48 28.25
C VAL A 749 -18.57 -41.00 29.70
N LYS A 750 -17.47 -40.79 30.43
CA LYS A 750 -17.35 -40.99 31.88
C LYS A 750 -16.63 -39.76 32.50
N PRO A 751 -17.35 -38.69 32.88
CA PRO A 751 -16.72 -37.47 33.35
C PRO A 751 -16.24 -37.59 34.80
N VAL A 752 -15.06 -37.03 35.09
CA VAL A 752 -14.41 -37.02 36.41
C VAL A 752 -13.97 -35.60 36.74
N CYS A 753 -13.98 -35.22 38.02
CA CYS A 753 -13.58 -33.88 38.44
C CYS A 753 -12.06 -33.70 38.46
N PRO A 754 -11.53 -32.53 38.05
CA PRO A 754 -10.09 -32.24 38.13
C PRO A 754 -9.56 -32.29 39.57
N LYS A 755 -8.26 -32.60 39.72
CA LYS A 755 -7.59 -32.69 41.03
C LYS A 755 -7.85 -31.44 41.88
N GLY A 756 -8.39 -31.64 43.09
CA GLY A 756 -8.77 -30.56 44.01
C GLY A 756 -10.18 -29.99 43.83
N TYR A 757 -10.97 -30.47 42.86
CA TYR A 757 -12.41 -30.19 42.77
C TYR A 757 -13.22 -31.42 43.16
N LYS A 758 -14.27 -31.26 43.97
CA LYS A 758 -15.22 -32.33 44.33
C LYS A 758 -16.45 -32.27 43.41
N LYS A 759 -17.04 -33.40 43.06
CA LYS A 759 -18.32 -33.42 42.29
C LYS A 759 -19.41 -32.77 43.15
N LYS A 760 -20.12 -31.78 42.59
CA LYS A 760 -21.28 -31.17 43.26
C LYS A 760 -22.41 -32.20 43.23
N THR A 761 -22.68 -32.82 44.37
CA THR A 761 -23.90 -33.62 44.57
C THR A 761 -25.11 -32.70 44.39
N ALA A 762 -26.11 -33.18 43.67
CA ALA A 762 -27.42 -32.55 43.70
C ALA A 762 -28.02 -32.76 45.09
N LYS A 763 -28.64 -31.71 45.63
CA LYS A 763 -29.77 -31.84 46.56
C LYS A 763 -31.03 -31.69 45.73
#